data_AF-A0A1X9T2J5-F1
#
_entry.id   AF-A0A1X9T2J5-F1
#
_cell.length_a   1.000
_cell.length_b   1.000
_cell.length_c   1.000
_cell.angle_alpha   90.00
_cell.angle_beta   90.00
_cell.angle_gamma   90.00
#
_symmetry.space_group_name_H-M   'P 1'
#
loop_
_entity.id
_entity.type
_entity.pdbx_description
1 polymer ?
#
loop_
_entity_poly.entity_id
_entity_poly.type
_entity_poly.pdbx_seq_one_letter_code
_entity_poly.pdbx_strand_id
1 'polypeptide(L)'
;MSSTLELLETELKSRGVFSTPLPRFITELADSIPNSKLDPKMKLTIAVSELILFASEFRRNIKHWNNSLIPINAITFCISASGTGKDSSINAMRKNFLDGYEVINALRVDKAKSLAKSIAKSKGLAMSDSPDVYEKFYEKPMPLFVAPSTNEGFIQYLNELDRSGIGSGFILSGEFGAELLTSPTIIANLQLLAELYDEGKKEVKVLKDKEKQSDEIKNLPVSALFMGSPENILFDEAVKKKFKTEFTTKLARRSFFNFNYFEIEEPSYQNISELLKAEIAMEDKARDLNEKYKKEFENLALEQIKKVGVPLEVDKETRELVILYKKYNAEKAALVNRQYPITQLVIMHLYWKALKLAGALALIKNKDSIGVTEYKEAIAFTELLNEDMKNFEMELVKDPYELFVGFCQTILQDNRCFIDTHTLKKMGYITSTSNTSSKLKDLASLASSYDPTGVYKVTDTGIEYTKLVKTSDSGVSYVEVSGSKDDRKIACSKNFNYAVVEFKTLARMLSKDFAYSPFKFKNGARNKANIEGGVKWIALDIDDSLYTDHQMHEILQDYNHHIARTSDPNNPYKFRILLELDSMVDLGDKEYKAFIKSIADYLGLKVDLLPKSQIYFSYSGREVLSVIDKYPLDTKDHIMIAYDKSYNSSSTEVIDKYTSKQKKALIDDPLNTFSYAFEAPEGKGSVSLYRAAKHAKDLGMSKEEVINLVRDINSYWVRPMDITRLENTLINQIEGWSF
;
A
#
# COMPACT_ATOMS: atom_id res chain seq x y z
N MET A 1 16.47 -22.62 29.34
CA MET A 1 17.26 -23.22 28.23
C MET A 1 17.16 -22.26 27.07
N SER A 2 18.28 -21.87 26.47
CA SER A 2 18.27 -21.02 25.28
C SER A 2 17.65 -21.77 24.11
N SER A 3 16.81 -21.11 23.32
CA SER A 3 16.20 -21.73 22.14
C SER A 3 17.27 -22.10 21.10
N THR A 4 17.04 -23.12 20.27
CA THR A 4 17.97 -23.48 19.18
C THR A 4 18.29 -22.28 18.28
N LEU A 5 17.31 -21.41 18.05
CA LEU A 5 17.46 -20.19 17.28
C LEU A 5 18.44 -19.20 17.94
N GLU A 6 18.30 -18.95 19.24
CA GLU A 6 19.23 -18.09 19.99
C GLU A 6 20.67 -18.62 19.93
N LEU A 7 20.87 -19.93 20.10
CA LEU A 7 22.20 -20.55 19.99
C LEU A 7 22.82 -20.33 18.60
N LEU A 8 22.02 -20.52 17.54
CA LEU A 8 22.46 -20.30 16.16
C LEU A 8 22.77 -18.83 15.89
N GLU A 9 21.93 -17.92 16.39
CA GLU A 9 22.12 -16.48 16.23
C GLU A 9 23.36 -15.99 16.98
N THR A 10 23.59 -16.44 18.21
CA THR A 10 24.80 -16.12 18.99
C THR A 10 26.05 -16.61 18.27
N GLU A 11 26.03 -17.81 17.70
CA GLU A 11 27.17 -18.35 16.95
C GLU A 11 27.42 -17.60 15.62
N LEU A 12 26.36 -17.20 14.91
CA LEU A 12 26.51 -16.36 13.71
C LEU A 12 27.06 -14.97 14.07
N LYS A 13 26.61 -14.37 15.19
CA LYS A 13 27.13 -13.10 15.72
C LYS A 13 28.59 -13.21 16.13
N SER A 14 28.99 -14.27 16.83
CA SER A 14 30.39 -14.49 17.25
C SER A 14 31.33 -14.60 16.05
N ARG A 15 30.83 -15.16 14.94
CA ARG A 15 31.54 -15.21 13.65
C ARG A 15 31.45 -13.91 12.85
N GLY A 16 30.80 -12.86 13.32
CA GLY A 16 30.71 -11.55 12.64
C GLY A 16 29.85 -11.55 11.38
N VAL A 17 28.88 -12.47 11.26
CA VAL A 17 28.00 -12.60 10.08
C VAL A 17 27.15 -11.36 9.90
N PHE A 18 26.48 -10.91 10.96
CA PHE A 18 25.56 -9.77 10.91
C PHE A 18 26.23 -8.39 11.08
N SER A 19 27.55 -8.35 11.23
CA SER A 19 28.34 -7.12 11.31
C SER A 19 29.24 -6.89 10.10
N THR A 20 29.27 -7.85 9.15
CA THR A 20 30.03 -7.69 7.90
C THR A 20 29.28 -6.73 6.98
N PRO A 21 29.89 -5.62 6.54
CA PRO A 21 29.23 -4.68 5.63
C PRO A 21 29.18 -5.25 4.21
N LEU A 22 28.32 -4.66 3.36
CA LEU A 22 28.39 -4.89 1.93
C LEU A 22 29.74 -4.42 1.38
N PRO A 23 30.29 -5.11 0.35
CA PRO A 23 31.49 -4.66 -0.33
C PRO A 23 31.31 -3.24 -0.89
N ARG A 24 32.29 -2.37 -0.65
CA ARG A 24 32.29 -0.98 -1.11
C ARG A 24 32.04 -0.86 -2.63
N PHE A 25 32.56 -1.80 -3.42
CA PHE A 25 32.36 -1.73 -4.87
C PHE A 25 30.88 -1.94 -5.28
N ILE A 26 30.08 -2.70 -4.51
CA ILE A 26 28.66 -2.87 -4.79
C ILE A 26 27.90 -1.57 -4.52
N THR A 27 28.24 -0.87 -3.44
CA THR A 27 27.66 0.46 -3.15
C THR A 27 28.08 1.48 -4.20
N GLU A 28 29.32 1.44 -4.67
CA GLU A 28 29.79 2.31 -5.76
C GLU A 28 29.12 1.97 -7.10
N LEU A 29 28.85 0.70 -7.40
CA LEU A 29 28.05 0.33 -8.57
C LEU A 29 26.62 0.85 -8.45
N ALA A 30 25.98 0.72 -7.29
CA ALA A 30 24.65 1.29 -7.07
C ALA A 30 24.64 2.83 -7.26
N ASP A 31 25.71 3.51 -6.86
CA ASP A 31 25.90 4.95 -7.08
C ASP A 31 26.14 5.33 -8.55
N SER A 32 26.44 4.37 -9.43
CA SER A 32 26.52 4.61 -10.87
C SER A 32 25.14 4.77 -11.55
N ILE A 33 24.05 4.64 -10.78
CA ILE A 33 22.67 4.86 -11.22
C ILE A 33 22.25 6.29 -10.82
N PRO A 34 22.27 7.26 -11.74
CA PRO A 34 21.92 8.66 -11.47
C PRO A 34 20.39 8.84 -11.47
N ASN A 35 19.74 8.33 -10.43
CA ASN A 35 18.29 8.42 -10.30
C ASN A 35 17.90 8.63 -8.83
N SER A 36 17.48 9.84 -8.46
CA SER A 36 17.03 10.19 -7.11
C SER A 36 15.71 9.52 -6.72
N LYS A 37 14.88 9.13 -7.70
CA LYS A 37 13.55 8.54 -7.51
C LYS A 37 13.58 7.04 -7.20
N LEU A 38 14.76 6.41 -7.25
CA LEU A 38 14.92 4.98 -7.02
C LEU A 38 15.53 4.69 -5.65
N ASP A 39 14.95 3.73 -4.95
CA ASP A 39 15.35 3.39 -3.59
C ASP A 39 16.81 2.90 -3.56
N PRO A 40 17.65 3.35 -2.61
CA PRO A 40 19.02 2.89 -2.51
C PRO A 40 19.15 1.35 -2.44
N LYS A 41 18.23 0.66 -1.74
CA LYS A 41 18.16 -0.80 -1.68
C LYS A 41 17.81 -1.40 -3.04
N MET A 42 16.96 -0.74 -3.82
CA MET A 42 16.66 -1.17 -5.19
C MET A 42 17.86 -0.98 -6.13
N LYS A 43 18.59 0.13 -6.02
CA LYS A 43 19.86 0.33 -6.76
C LYS A 43 20.87 -0.77 -6.45
N LEU A 44 21.04 -1.11 -5.17
CA LEU A 44 21.87 -2.23 -4.73
C LEU A 44 21.37 -3.56 -5.30
N THR A 45 20.06 -3.77 -5.36
CA THR A 45 19.47 -5.00 -5.91
C THR A 45 19.72 -5.14 -7.41
N ILE A 46 19.59 -4.05 -8.17
CA ILE A 46 19.95 -4.01 -9.60
C ILE A 46 21.44 -4.28 -9.77
N ALA A 47 22.30 -3.63 -8.97
CA ALA A 47 23.75 -3.84 -9.01
C ALA A 47 24.11 -5.31 -8.79
N VAL A 48 23.58 -5.94 -7.75
CA VAL A 48 23.82 -7.35 -7.45
C VAL A 48 23.28 -8.28 -8.55
N SER A 49 22.11 -7.98 -9.11
CA SER A 49 21.53 -8.78 -10.19
C SER A 49 22.41 -8.78 -11.44
N GLU A 50 22.85 -7.60 -11.90
CA GLU A 50 23.75 -7.47 -13.07
C GLU A 50 25.15 -8.02 -12.78
N LEU A 51 25.63 -7.90 -11.54
CA LEU A 51 26.90 -8.47 -11.11
C LEU A 51 26.91 -10.01 -11.19
N ILE A 52 25.84 -10.65 -10.70
CA ILE A 52 25.67 -12.12 -10.81
C ILE A 52 25.55 -12.54 -12.27
N LEU A 53 24.81 -11.78 -13.08
CA LEU A 53 24.67 -12.04 -14.52
C LEU A 53 26.04 -12.00 -15.22
N PHE A 54 26.81 -10.92 -15.03
CA PHE A 54 28.15 -10.79 -15.60
C PHE A 54 29.08 -11.94 -15.16
N ALA A 55 29.09 -12.29 -13.87
CA ALA A 55 29.89 -13.41 -13.36
C ALA A 55 29.47 -14.76 -13.98
N SER A 56 28.19 -14.93 -14.28
CA SER A 56 27.65 -16.17 -14.83
C SER A 56 28.10 -16.46 -16.27
N GLU A 57 28.47 -15.43 -17.03
CA GLU A 57 28.96 -15.57 -18.41
C GLU A 57 30.20 -16.46 -18.51
N PHE A 58 31.07 -16.46 -17.48
CA PHE A 58 32.32 -17.24 -17.49
C PHE A 58 32.12 -18.73 -17.17
N ARG A 59 30.91 -19.15 -16.77
CA ARG A 59 30.55 -20.54 -16.43
C ARG A 59 31.41 -21.19 -15.36
N ARG A 60 31.96 -20.38 -14.46
CA ARG A 60 32.73 -20.86 -13.30
C ARG A 60 31.79 -21.31 -12.19
N ASN A 61 31.09 -22.41 -12.44
CA ASN A 61 30.08 -22.94 -11.52
C ASN A 61 30.69 -23.30 -10.16
N ILE A 62 29.88 -23.25 -9.10
CA ILE A 62 30.32 -23.61 -7.74
C ILE A 62 30.34 -25.12 -7.64
N LYS A 63 31.50 -25.69 -7.32
CA LYS A 63 31.61 -27.12 -7.02
C LYS A 63 31.15 -27.35 -5.58
N HIS A 64 29.91 -27.81 -5.46
CA HIS A 64 29.31 -28.07 -4.17
C HIS A 64 29.91 -29.34 -3.55
N TRP A 65 29.91 -29.44 -2.22
CA TRP A 65 30.54 -30.53 -1.46
C TRP A 65 29.89 -31.91 -1.64
N ASN A 66 28.82 -32.03 -2.42
CA ASN A 66 28.22 -33.30 -2.89
C ASN A 66 28.65 -33.65 -4.33
N ASN A 67 29.61 -32.92 -4.90
CA ASN A 67 30.11 -33.01 -6.29
C ASN A 67 29.16 -32.49 -7.38
N SER A 68 28.02 -31.90 -7.06
CA SER A 68 27.21 -31.19 -8.07
C SER A 68 27.83 -29.84 -8.44
N LEU A 69 27.74 -29.46 -9.71
CA LEU A 69 28.10 -28.11 -10.16
C LEU A 69 26.86 -27.21 -10.10
N ILE A 70 26.93 -26.19 -9.27
CA ILE A 70 25.85 -25.24 -9.02
C ILE A 70 26.12 -23.96 -9.82
N PRO A 71 25.25 -23.57 -10.75
CA PRO A 71 25.45 -22.34 -11.51
C PRO A 71 25.39 -21.10 -10.63
N ILE A 72 26.23 -20.11 -10.95
CA ILE A 72 26.11 -18.74 -10.46
C ILE A 72 25.00 -18.08 -11.27
N ASN A 73 23.84 -17.85 -10.67
CA ASN A 73 22.72 -17.17 -11.31
C ASN A 73 21.78 -16.55 -10.26
N ALA A 74 20.91 -15.65 -10.70
CA ALA A 74 19.92 -14.99 -9.87
C ALA A 74 18.58 -14.88 -10.58
N ILE A 75 17.50 -15.05 -9.84
CA ILE A 75 16.18 -14.59 -10.24
C ILE A 75 15.86 -13.41 -9.32
N THR A 76 15.68 -12.23 -9.88
CA THR A 76 15.52 -10.99 -9.12
C THR A 76 14.20 -10.34 -9.46
N PHE A 77 13.45 -9.94 -8.45
CA PHE A 77 12.24 -9.13 -8.57
C PHE A 77 12.49 -7.79 -7.90
N CYS A 78 12.22 -6.70 -8.63
CA CYS A 78 12.20 -5.36 -8.06
C CYS A 78 10.83 -4.74 -8.32
N ILE A 79 10.07 -4.55 -7.25
CA ILE A 79 8.72 -4.00 -7.28
C ILE A 79 8.77 -2.61 -6.66
N SER A 80 8.52 -1.57 -7.47
CA SER A 80 8.45 -0.17 -7.03
C SER A 80 7.33 0.56 -7.75
N ALA A 81 6.97 1.75 -7.28
CA ALA A 81 6.02 2.64 -7.95
C ALA A 81 6.32 2.78 -9.46
N SER A 82 5.24 2.98 -10.24
CA SER A 82 5.32 3.21 -11.68
C SER A 82 6.05 4.55 -11.95
N GLY A 83 6.79 4.67 -13.06
CA GLY A 83 7.43 5.94 -13.43
C GLY A 83 8.74 6.29 -12.69
N THR A 84 9.27 5.42 -11.82
CA THR A 84 10.53 5.64 -11.09
C THR A 84 11.80 5.50 -11.94
N GLY A 85 11.71 5.28 -13.25
CA GLY A 85 12.88 5.11 -14.14
C GLY A 85 13.60 3.77 -14.00
N LYS A 86 12.86 2.66 -13.88
CA LYS A 86 13.41 1.29 -13.71
C LYS A 86 14.32 0.87 -14.87
N ASP A 87 13.84 1.01 -16.11
CA ASP A 87 14.58 0.60 -17.31
C ASP A 87 15.85 1.44 -17.55
N SER A 88 15.76 2.76 -17.34
CA SER A 88 16.94 3.64 -17.44
C SER A 88 17.99 3.28 -16.39
N SER A 89 17.56 2.84 -15.20
CA SER A 89 18.45 2.42 -14.12
C SER A 89 19.19 1.10 -14.44
N ILE A 90 18.53 0.13 -15.07
CA ILE A 90 19.19 -1.09 -15.58
C ILE A 90 20.22 -0.72 -16.65
N ASN A 91 19.83 0.12 -17.60
CA ASN A 91 20.73 0.55 -18.68
C ASN A 91 21.94 1.33 -18.13
N ALA A 92 21.75 2.17 -17.11
CA ALA A 92 22.83 2.86 -16.42
C ALA A 92 23.78 1.85 -15.73
N MET A 93 23.25 0.86 -15.01
CA MET A 93 24.06 -0.18 -14.39
C MET A 93 24.84 -1.00 -15.42
N ARG A 94 24.21 -1.40 -16.53
CA ARG A 94 24.83 -2.25 -17.55
C ARG A 94 26.00 -1.58 -18.26
N LYS A 95 26.05 -0.24 -18.28
CA LYS A 95 27.19 0.52 -18.82
C LYS A 95 28.52 0.17 -18.13
N ASN A 96 28.51 -0.17 -16.84
CA ASN A 96 29.72 -0.56 -16.10
C ASN A 96 30.38 -1.84 -16.64
N PHE A 97 29.64 -2.69 -17.37
CA PHE A 97 30.12 -4.01 -17.78
C PHE A 97 30.40 -4.11 -19.29
N LEU A 98 30.17 -3.04 -20.06
CA LEU A 98 30.19 -3.08 -21.53
C LEU A 98 31.50 -3.65 -22.10
N ASP A 99 32.65 -3.11 -21.67
CA ASP A 99 33.95 -3.52 -22.20
C ASP A 99 34.28 -4.98 -21.79
N GLY A 100 33.81 -5.42 -20.62
CA GLY A 100 33.87 -6.82 -20.22
C GLY A 100 33.02 -7.74 -21.11
N TYR A 101 31.82 -7.32 -21.51
CA TYR A 101 30.98 -8.06 -22.47
C TYR A 101 31.60 -8.10 -23.87
N GLU A 102 32.31 -7.06 -24.30
CA GLU A 102 33.05 -7.08 -25.56
C GLU A 102 34.18 -8.12 -25.55
N VAL A 103 34.91 -8.26 -24.44
CA VAL A 103 35.90 -9.34 -24.27
C VAL A 103 35.24 -10.72 -24.39
N ILE A 104 34.08 -10.91 -23.75
CA ILE A 104 33.32 -12.17 -23.83
C ILE A 104 32.87 -12.45 -25.27
N ASN A 105 32.32 -11.45 -25.96
CA ASN A 105 31.83 -11.59 -27.33
C ASN A 105 32.97 -11.85 -28.34
N ALA A 106 34.13 -11.22 -28.17
CA ALA A 106 35.31 -11.48 -28.97
C ALA A 106 35.71 -12.97 -28.89
N LEU A 107 35.77 -13.53 -27.66
CA LEU A 107 36.04 -14.95 -27.48
C LEU A 107 34.98 -15.85 -28.13
N ARG A 108 33.69 -15.48 -28.05
CA ARG A 108 32.59 -16.22 -28.69
C ARG A 108 32.75 -16.26 -30.21
N VAL A 109 33.09 -15.12 -30.82
CA VAL A 109 33.36 -15.01 -32.26
C VAL A 109 34.57 -15.86 -32.66
N ASP A 110 35.65 -15.82 -31.88
CA ASP A 110 36.85 -16.62 -32.16
C ASP A 110 36.59 -18.12 -32.05
N LYS A 111 35.80 -18.56 -31.07
CA LYS A 111 35.35 -19.95 -30.96
C LYS A 111 34.49 -20.37 -32.15
N ALA A 112 33.55 -19.52 -32.59
CA ALA A 112 32.73 -19.81 -33.77
C ALA A 112 33.56 -19.92 -35.05
N LYS A 113 34.57 -19.05 -35.23
CA LYS A 113 35.54 -19.17 -36.34
C LYS A 113 36.33 -20.47 -36.27
N SER A 114 36.82 -20.85 -35.08
CA SER A 114 37.55 -22.11 -34.88
C SER A 114 36.70 -23.34 -35.18
N LEU A 115 35.41 -23.32 -34.80
CA LEU A 115 34.46 -24.38 -35.15
C LEU A 115 34.24 -24.46 -36.66
N ALA A 116 34.03 -23.32 -37.33
CA ALA A 116 33.86 -23.25 -38.78
C ALA A 116 35.09 -23.83 -39.53
N LYS A 117 36.31 -23.50 -39.08
CA LYS A 117 37.56 -24.08 -39.60
C LYS A 117 37.62 -25.59 -39.39
N SER A 118 37.22 -26.07 -38.22
CA SER A 118 37.16 -27.51 -37.92
C SER A 118 36.16 -28.25 -38.82
N ILE A 119 35.00 -27.64 -39.12
CA ILE A 119 34.01 -28.19 -40.05
C ILE A 119 34.54 -28.21 -41.49
N ALA A 120 35.18 -27.12 -41.94
CA ALA A 120 35.80 -27.07 -43.27
C ALA A 120 36.85 -28.17 -43.44
N LYS A 121 37.67 -28.38 -42.39
CA LYS A 121 38.68 -29.44 -42.33
C LYS A 121 38.06 -30.84 -42.32
N SER A 122 37.00 -31.08 -41.55
CA SER A 122 36.33 -32.39 -41.51
C SER A 122 35.63 -32.74 -42.83
N LYS A 123 35.24 -31.74 -43.62
CA LYS A 123 34.72 -31.91 -44.99
C LYS A 123 35.80 -32.04 -46.07
N GLY A 124 37.08 -32.04 -45.71
CA GLY A 124 38.20 -32.27 -46.64
C GLY A 124 38.47 -31.12 -47.62
N LEU A 125 38.07 -29.89 -47.29
CA LEU A 125 38.30 -28.73 -48.16
C LEU A 125 39.76 -28.25 -48.05
N ALA A 126 40.40 -28.00 -49.20
CA ALA A 126 41.72 -27.39 -49.26
C ALA A 126 41.70 -25.97 -48.68
N MET A 127 42.79 -25.55 -48.04
CA MET A 127 42.90 -24.24 -47.37
C MET A 127 41.78 -23.96 -46.34
N SER A 128 41.44 -24.97 -45.53
CA SER A 128 40.37 -24.88 -44.51
C SER A 128 40.50 -23.74 -43.50
N ASP A 129 41.69 -23.18 -43.32
CA ASP A 129 41.95 -22.04 -42.44
C ASP A 129 41.81 -20.67 -43.13
N SER A 130 41.65 -20.64 -44.46
CA SER A 130 41.44 -19.42 -45.24
C SER A 130 40.02 -18.87 -45.03
N PRO A 131 39.83 -17.55 -44.83
CA PRO A 131 38.51 -16.91 -44.74
C PRO A 131 37.54 -17.34 -45.83
N ASP A 132 37.99 -17.37 -47.10
CA ASP A 132 37.16 -17.74 -48.26
C ASP A 132 36.56 -19.16 -48.18
N VAL A 133 37.15 -20.03 -47.33
CA VAL A 133 36.76 -21.43 -47.18
C VAL A 133 35.92 -21.63 -45.92
N TYR A 134 36.40 -21.19 -44.75
CA TYR A 134 35.67 -21.45 -43.50
C TYR A 134 34.45 -20.55 -43.32
N GLU A 135 34.37 -19.38 -43.95
CA GLU A 135 33.22 -18.47 -43.82
C GLU A 135 31.91 -19.11 -44.30
N LYS A 136 31.98 -20.10 -45.21
CA LYS A 136 30.81 -20.90 -45.65
C LYS A 136 30.18 -21.73 -44.53
N PHE A 137 30.91 -21.96 -43.45
CA PHE A 137 30.47 -22.70 -42.26
C PHE A 137 30.44 -21.81 -41.01
N TYR A 138 30.74 -20.52 -41.15
CA TYR A 138 30.74 -19.61 -40.03
C TYR A 138 29.32 -19.20 -39.71
N GLU A 139 28.90 -19.53 -38.49
CA GLU A 139 27.66 -19.05 -37.90
C GLU A 139 28.00 -17.98 -36.87
N LYS A 140 27.47 -16.77 -37.10
CA LYS A 140 27.67 -15.66 -36.17
C LYS A 140 27.00 -16.01 -34.82
N PRO A 141 27.72 -15.92 -33.68
CA PRO A 141 27.12 -16.16 -32.38
C PRO A 141 25.88 -15.27 -32.15
N MET A 142 24.81 -15.86 -31.61
CA MET A 142 23.65 -15.08 -31.17
C MET A 142 24.05 -14.05 -30.09
N PRO A 143 23.36 -12.90 -29.97
CA PRO A 143 23.60 -11.95 -28.89
C PRO A 143 23.49 -12.57 -27.49
N LEU A 144 24.25 -12.07 -26.51
CA LEU A 144 24.14 -12.49 -25.10
C LEU A 144 22.80 -12.08 -24.47
N PHE A 145 22.19 -11.02 -24.99
CA PHE A 145 20.90 -10.53 -24.53
C PHE A 145 19.87 -10.72 -25.65
N VAL A 146 18.88 -11.56 -25.39
CA VAL A 146 17.77 -11.84 -26.31
C VAL A 146 16.45 -11.51 -25.64
N ALA A 147 15.47 -11.11 -26.44
CA ALA A 147 14.12 -10.93 -25.95
C ALA A 147 13.49 -12.28 -25.56
N PRO A 148 12.56 -12.31 -24.58
CA PRO A 148 11.83 -13.52 -24.24
C PRO A 148 11.13 -14.11 -25.47
N SER A 149 11.34 -15.40 -25.74
CA SER A 149 10.73 -16.13 -26.85
C SER A 149 9.84 -17.27 -26.33
N THR A 150 9.35 -18.11 -27.23
CA THR A 150 8.70 -19.37 -26.84
C THR A 150 9.67 -20.25 -26.06
N ASN A 151 9.17 -21.19 -25.26
CA ASN A 151 10.00 -22.07 -24.46
C ASN A 151 11.00 -22.86 -25.34
N GLU A 152 10.54 -23.35 -26.49
CA GLU A 152 11.36 -24.06 -27.47
C GLU A 152 12.45 -23.17 -28.06
N GLY A 153 12.11 -21.94 -28.44
CA GLY A 153 13.08 -20.98 -28.96
C GLY A 153 14.13 -20.58 -27.93
N PHE A 154 13.72 -20.42 -26.67
CA PHE A 154 14.65 -20.10 -25.58
C PHE A 154 15.55 -21.30 -25.25
N ILE A 155 15.04 -22.53 -25.25
CA ILE A 155 15.87 -23.75 -25.09
C ILE A 155 16.90 -23.86 -26.22
N GLN A 156 16.52 -23.58 -27.46
CA GLN A 156 17.47 -23.58 -28.59
C GLN A 156 18.58 -22.54 -28.38
N TYR A 157 18.21 -21.33 -27.95
CA TYR A 157 19.18 -20.30 -27.59
C TYR A 157 20.15 -20.76 -26.49
N LEU A 158 19.63 -21.41 -25.45
CA LEU A 158 20.45 -21.98 -24.37
C LEU A 158 21.39 -23.09 -24.88
N ASN A 159 20.97 -23.95 -25.82
CA ASN A 159 21.84 -24.95 -26.44
C ASN A 159 22.95 -24.31 -27.27
N GLU A 160 22.68 -23.22 -27.99
CA GLU A 160 23.71 -22.50 -28.76
C GLU A 160 24.73 -21.82 -27.86
N LEU A 161 24.27 -21.17 -26.78
CA LEU A 161 25.16 -20.71 -25.73
C LEU A 161 26.01 -21.88 -25.25
N ASP A 162 25.39 -23.02 -24.93
CA ASP A 162 26.10 -24.17 -24.39
C ASP A 162 27.23 -24.67 -25.29
N ARG A 163 26.96 -24.80 -26.60
CA ARG A 163 27.96 -25.15 -27.63
C ARG A 163 29.12 -24.17 -27.71
N SER A 164 28.87 -22.88 -27.46
CA SER A 164 29.94 -21.87 -27.43
C SER A 164 30.84 -21.98 -26.18
N GLY A 165 30.39 -22.68 -25.13
CA GLY A 165 31.15 -22.94 -23.91
C GLY A 165 31.45 -21.70 -23.08
N ILE A 166 30.87 -20.55 -23.40
CA ILE A 166 30.91 -19.30 -22.63
C ILE A 166 29.59 -18.57 -22.86
N GLY A 167 29.14 -17.83 -21.87
CA GLY A 167 27.90 -17.08 -21.90
C GLY A 167 26.80 -17.75 -21.09
N SER A 168 25.85 -16.94 -20.63
CA SER A 168 24.73 -17.34 -19.77
C SER A 168 23.37 -16.99 -20.39
N GLY A 169 22.31 -17.65 -19.90
CA GLY A 169 20.95 -17.28 -20.27
C GLY A 169 20.42 -16.13 -19.43
N PHE A 170 19.64 -15.22 -20.01
CA PHE A 170 19.03 -14.12 -19.29
C PHE A 170 17.61 -13.79 -19.76
N ILE A 171 16.71 -13.52 -18.82
CA ILE A 171 15.37 -12.99 -19.09
C ILE A 171 15.23 -11.64 -18.38
N LEU A 172 14.87 -10.61 -19.13
CA LEU A 172 14.51 -9.29 -18.61
C LEU A 172 13.04 -9.00 -18.92
N SER A 173 12.30 -8.55 -17.90
CA SER A 173 10.98 -7.97 -18.05
C SER A 173 10.94 -6.60 -17.37
N GLY A 174 10.56 -5.57 -18.13
CA GLY A 174 10.39 -4.20 -17.62
C GLY A 174 9.07 -3.98 -16.87
N GLU A 175 8.06 -4.80 -17.17
CA GLU A 175 6.69 -4.68 -16.64
C GLU A 175 6.04 -6.05 -16.42
N PHE A 176 6.51 -6.77 -15.40
CA PHE A 176 6.14 -8.15 -15.12
C PHE A 176 4.64 -8.37 -14.90
N GLY A 177 3.94 -7.44 -14.24
CA GLY A 177 2.48 -7.52 -14.03
C GLY A 177 1.70 -7.54 -15.34
N ALA A 178 2.11 -6.69 -16.30
CA ALA A 178 1.48 -6.63 -17.61
C ALA A 178 1.78 -7.89 -18.44
N GLU A 179 3.01 -8.41 -18.33
CA GLU A 179 3.38 -9.66 -19.00
C GLU A 179 2.59 -10.86 -18.45
N LEU A 180 2.39 -10.97 -17.14
CA LEU A 180 1.55 -12.04 -16.55
C LEU A 180 0.12 -12.04 -17.10
N LEU A 181 -0.40 -10.86 -17.44
CA LEU A 181 -1.73 -10.72 -18.01
C LEU A 181 -1.77 -11.08 -19.50
N THR A 182 -0.81 -10.58 -20.27
CA THR A 182 -0.89 -10.50 -21.75
C THR A 182 0.07 -11.44 -22.49
N SER A 183 1.19 -11.84 -21.89
CA SER A 183 2.22 -12.63 -22.57
C SER A 183 1.85 -14.12 -22.58
N PRO A 184 1.77 -14.77 -23.75
CA PRO A 184 1.50 -16.20 -23.85
C PRO A 184 2.69 -17.07 -23.45
N THR A 185 3.91 -16.52 -23.37
CA THR A 185 5.15 -17.27 -23.14
C THR A 185 5.70 -17.13 -21.73
N ILE A 186 5.36 -16.06 -21.01
CA ILE A 186 6.00 -15.74 -19.72
C ILE A 186 5.86 -16.86 -18.68
N ILE A 187 4.68 -17.46 -18.55
CA ILE A 187 4.44 -18.53 -17.57
C ILE A 187 5.32 -19.76 -17.86
N ALA A 188 5.45 -20.13 -19.14
CA ALA A 188 6.32 -21.24 -19.55
C ALA A 188 7.80 -20.93 -19.28
N ASN A 189 8.22 -19.68 -19.49
CA ASN A 189 9.57 -19.22 -19.19
C ASN A 189 9.86 -19.18 -17.69
N LEU A 190 8.89 -18.82 -16.84
CA LEU A 190 9.01 -18.91 -15.37
C LEU A 190 9.21 -20.35 -14.90
N GLN A 191 8.50 -21.30 -15.51
CA GLN A 191 8.70 -22.72 -15.23
C GLN A 191 10.11 -23.16 -15.63
N LEU A 192 10.56 -22.81 -16.83
CA LEU A 192 11.91 -23.13 -17.32
C LEU A 192 12.99 -22.54 -16.40
N LEU A 193 12.85 -21.28 -15.98
CA LEU A 193 13.76 -20.64 -15.02
C LEU A 193 13.81 -21.42 -13.69
N ALA A 194 12.66 -21.85 -13.17
CA ALA A 194 12.60 -22.59 -11.92
C ALA A 194 13.23 -23.99 -12.02
N GLU A 195 13.18 -24.64 -13.18
CA GLU A 195 13.86 -25.92 -13.45
C GLU A 195 15.39 -25.72 -13.52
N LEU A 196 15.85 -24.69 -14.23
CA LEU A 196 17.27 -24.43 -14.45
C LEU A 196 17.99 -23.81 -13.24
N TYR A 197 17.28 -23.16 -12.32
CA TYR A 197 17.92 -22.34 -11.28
C TYR A 197 18.94 -23.10 -10.41
N ASP A 198 18.58 -24.29 -9.94
CA ASP A 198 19.36 -24.98 -8.89
C ASP A 198 20.64 -25.60 -9.43
N GLU A 199 20.57 -26.40 -10.50
CA GLU A 199 21.71 -27.11 -11.08
C GLU A 199 22.02 -26.74 -12.54
N GLY A 200 21.25 -25.83 -13.15
CA GLY A 200 21.41 -25.45 -14.56
C GLY A 200 21.06 -26.58 -15.52
N LYS A 201 20.12 -27.46 -15.12
CA LYS A 201 19.82 -28.70 -15.84
C LYS A 201 18.41 -28.71 -16.39
N LYS A 202 18.27 -29.18 -17.63
CA LYS A 202 16.98 -29.50 -18.24
C LYS A 202 17.10 -30.75 -19.08
N GLU A 203 16.27 -31.74 -18.75
CA GLU A 203 16.10 -32.94 -19.54
C GLU A 203 15.38 -32.64 -20.85
N VAL A 204 15.76 -33.36 -21.90
CA VAL A 204 15.20 -33.16 -23.23
C VAL A 204 13.84 -33.83 -23.34
N LYS A 205 12.85 -33.12 -23.90
CA LYS A 205 11.58 -33.73 -24.33
C LYS A 205 11.81 -34.47 -25.66
N VAL A 206 11.45 -35.74 -25.73
CA VAL A 206 11.56 -36.54 -26.97
C VAL A 206 10.51 -36.05 -27.99
N LEU A 207 10.97 -35.54 -29.14
CA LEU A 207 10.13 -35.16 -30.27
C LEU A 207 10.10 -36.28 -31.31
N LYS A 208 9.01 -36.34 -32.08
CA LYS A 208 8.86 -37.28 -33.20
C LYS A 208 9.79 -36.95 -34.37
N ASP A 209 10.09 -35.66 -34.56
CA ASP A 209 10.98 -35.15 -35.58
C ASP A 209 12.38 -34.95 -34.99
N LYS A 210 13.33 -35.79 -35.40
CA LYS A 210 14.70 -35.80 -34.84
C LYS A 210 15.51 -34.56 -35.22
N GLU A 211 15.17 -33.88 -36.32
CA GLU A 211 15.90 -32.68 -36.76
C GLU A 211 15.56 -31.44 -35.93
N LYS A 212 14.41 -31.46 -35.21
CA LYS A 212 13.97 -30.39 -34.31
C LYS A 212 14.23 -30.69 -32.83
N GLN A 213 14.94 -31.77 -32.54
CA GLN A 213 15.26 -32.20 -31.18
C GLN A 213 16.27 -31.23 -30.55
N SER A 214 15.90 -30.60 -29.43
CA SER A 214 16.84 -29.81 -28.62
C SER A 214 17.85 -30.70 -27.88
N ASP A 215 19.00 -30.15 -27.51
CA ASP A 215 20.00 -30.86 -26.70
C ASP A 215 19.69 -30.73 -25.19
N GLU A 216 20.23 -31.65 -24.40
CA GLU A 216 20.14 -31.60 -22.94
C GLU A 216 20.93 -30.42 -22.41
N ILE A 217 20.37 -29.63 -21.49
CA ILE A 217 21.08 -28.52 -20.87
C ILE A 217 21.72 -29.03 -19.58
N LYS A 218 23.02 -28.81 -19.39
CA LYS A 218 23.76 -29.20 -18.18
C LYS A 218 24.57 -28.06 -17.63
N ASN A 219 24.33 -27.73 -16.36
CA ASN A 219 25.11 -26.77 -15.59
C ASN A 219 25.22 -25.37 -16.26
N LEU A 220 24.22 -25.00 -17.06
CA LEU A 220 24.15 -23.69 -17.71
C LEU A 220 23.50 -22.68 -16.76
N PRO A 221 24.18 -21.58 -16.39
CA PRO A 221 23.54 -20.53 -15.61
C PRO A 221 22.50 -19.80 -16.44
N VAL A 222 21.31 -19.63 -15.85
CA VAL A 222 20.25 -18.78 -16.39
C VAL A 222 19.73 -17.86 -15.29
N SER A 223 19.82 -16.55 -15.53
CA SER A 223 19.40 -15.49 -14.63
C SER A 223 18.13 -14.79 -15.14
N ALA A 224 17.46 -14.04 -14.28
CA ALA A 224 16.33 -13.20 -14.65
C ALA A 224 16.22 -11.96 -13.78
N LEU A 225 15.76 -10.85 -14.38
CA LEU A 225 15.40 -9.62 -13.69
C LEU A 225 13.97 -9.20 -14.10
N PHE A 226 13.08 -9.13 -13.12
CA PHE A 226 11.68 -8.78 -13.29
C PHE A 226 11.40 -7.45 -12.58
N MET A 227 11.10 -6.42 -13.37
CA MET A 227 10.63 -5.14 -12.88
C MET A 227 9.10 -5.13 -12.87
N GLY A 228 8.50 -4.55 -11.83
CA GLY A 228 7.05 -4.43 -11.75
C GLY A 228 6.63 -3.28 -10.85
N SER A 229 5.31 -3.09 -10.70
CA SER A 229 4.74 -2.13 -9.75
C SER A 229 3.71 -2.78 -8.83
N PRO A 230 3.56 -2.26 -7.60
CA PRO A 230 2.50 -2.71 -6.69
C PRO A 230 1.13 -2.57 -7.35
N GLU A 231 0.89 -1.46 -8.05
CA GLU A 231 -0.37 -1.14 -8.72
C GLU A 231 -0.81 -2.20 -9.72
N ASN A 232 0.13 -2.64 -10.58
CA ASN A 232 -0.14 -3.60 -11.64
C ASN A 232 -0.32 -5.03 -11.09
N ILE A 233 0.41 -5.38 -10.02
CA ILE A 233 0.42 -6.75 -9.49
C ILE A 233 -0.67 -6.97 -8.43
N LEU A 234 -0.92 -5.99 -7.55
CA LEU A 234 -1.78 -6.18 -6.37
C LEU A 234 -3.24 -5.82 -6.63
N PHE A 235 -3.52 -4.74 -7.39
CA PHE A 235 -4.89 -4.21 -7.51
C PHE A 235 -5.73 -4.88 -8.61
N ASP A 236 -5.11 -5.60 -9.55
CA ASP A 236 -5.82 -6.46 -10.51
C ASP A 236 -5.85 -7.91 -9.99
N GLU A 237 -7.03 -8.40 -9.60
CA GLU A 237 -7.16 -9.75 -9.01
C GLU A 237 -6.72 -10.88 -9.94
N ALA A 238 -6.84 -10.71 -11.27
CA ALA A 238 -6.37 -11.73 -12.21
C ALA A 238 -4.84 -11.80 -12.21
N VAL A 239 -4.16 -10.65 -12.21
CA VAL A 239 -2.69 -10.58 -12.13
C VAL A 239 -2.22 -11.05 -10.76
N LYS A 240 -2.82 -10.57 -9.67
CA LYS A 240 -2.52 -10.95 -8.29
C LYS A 240 -2.58 -12.46 -8.09
N LYS A 241 -3.66 -13.11 -8.55
CA LYS A 241 -3.84 -14.56 -8.43
C LYS A 241 -2.80 -15.34 -9.23
N LYS A 242 -2.49 -14.91 -10.46
CA LYS A 242 -1.43 -15.52 -11.28
C LYS A 242 -0.06 -15.36 -10.61
N PHE A 243 0.29 -14.15 -10.17
CA PHE A 243 1.51 -13.88 -9.44
C PHE A 243 1.63 -14.80 -8.22
N LYS A 244 0.61 -14.82 -7.35
CA LYS A 244 0.59 -15.65 -6.15
C LYS A 244 0.81 -17.13 -6.48
N THR A 245 0.16 -17.64 -7.51
CA THR A 245 0.29 -19.05 -7.92
C THR A 245 1.69 -19.37 -8.42
N GLU A 246 2.18 -18.61 -9.39
CA GLU A 246 3.48 -18.85 -10.03
C GLU A 246 4.64 -18.61 -9.05
N PHE A 247 4.55 -17.54 -8.28
CA PHE A 247 5.60 -17.18 -7.33
C PHE A 247 5.69 -18.21 -6.19
N THR A 248 4.56 -18.56 -5.55
CA THR A 248 4.56 -19.54 -4.44
C THR A 248 5.10 -20.91 -4.87
N THR A 249 4.67 -21.40 -6.04
CA THR A 249 4.97 -22.78 -6.46
C THR A 249 6.35 -22.93 -7.10
N LYS A 250 6.88 -21.89 -7.76
CA LYS A 250 8.08 -22.00 -8.61
C LYS A 250 9.22 -21.08 -8.18
N LEU A 251 8.93 -19.83 -7.82
CA LEU A 251 9.95 -18.76 -7.78
C LEU A 251 10.36 -18.33 -6.37
N ALA A 252 9.47 -18.38 -5.38
CA ALA A 252 9.69 -17.83 -4.03
C ALA A 252 11.04 -18.26 -3.43
N ARG A 253 11.33 -19.56 -3.43
CA ARG A 253 12.59 -20.08 -2.87
C ARG A 253 13.86 -19.68 -3.63
N ARG A 254 13.73 -19.16 -4.86
CA ARG A 254 14.81 -18.88 -5.82
C ARG A 254 15.05 -17.39 -6.04
N SER A 255 14.15 -16.55 -5.52
CA SER A 255 14.14 -15.14 -5.85
C SER A 255 14.81 -14.26 -4.80
N PHE A 256 15.64 -13.33 -5.26
CA PHE A 256 15.90 -12.08 -4.56
C PHE A 256 14.67 -11.20 -4.80
N PHE A 257 14.08 -10.67 -3.72
CA PHE A 257 12.83 -9.93 -3.80
C PHE A 257 13.03 -8.58 -3.12
N ASN A 258 12.96 -7.51 -3.90
CA ASN A 258 12.98 -6.15 -3.41
C ASN A 258 11.59 -5.51 -3.62
N PHE A 259 11.09 -4.88 -2.57
CA PHE A 259 9.78 -4.25 -2.58
C PHE A 259 9.85 -2.89 -1.89
N ASN A 260 9.50 -1.85 -2.65
CA ASN A 260 9.39 -0.49 -2.15
C ASN A 260 7.93 -0.07 -2.33
N TYR A 261 7.19 -0.05 -1.22
CA TYR A 261 5.76 0.26 -1.22
C TYR A 261 5.49 1.75 -1.41
N PHE A 262 6.32 2.61 -0.82
CA PHE A 262 6.16 4.05 -0.86
C PHE A 262 7.04 4.69 -1.92
N GLU A 263 6.54 5.78 -2.50
CA GLU A 263 7.36 6.68 -3.30
C GLU A 263 8.41 7.35 -2.43
N ILE A 264 9.57 7.61 -3.04
CA ILE A 264 10.64 8.34 -2.39
C ILE A 264 10.30 9.81 -2.53
N GLU A 265 10.20 10.50 -1.39
CA GLU A 265 10.04 11.95 -1.39
C GLU A 265 11.24 12.58 -2.10
N GLU A 266 10.93 13.33 -3.15
CA GLU A 266 11.97 14.08 -3.85
C GLU A 266 12.57 15.14 -2.91
N PRO A 267 13.88 15.37 -2.95
CA PRO A 267 14.50 16.42 -2.16
C PRO A 267 13.89 17.78 -2.50
N SER A 268 13.49 18.54 -1.48
CA SER A 268 13.06 19.92 -1.67
C SER A 268 14.28 20.83 -1.77
N TYR A 269 14.36 21.63 -2.83
CA TYR A 269 15.44 22.60 -3.04
C TYR A 269 14.96 24.03 -2.78
N GLN A 270 15.83 24.87 -2.20
CA GLN A 270 15.46 26.27 -1.93
C GLN A 270 15.35 27.09 -3.21
N ASN A 271 16.13 26.74 -4.23
CA ASN A 271 16.17 27.42 -5.52
C ASN A 271 16.66 26.47 -6.63
N ILE A 272 16.46 26.90 -7.88
CA ILE A 272 16.83 26.12 -9.08
C ILE A 272 18.35 25.85 -9.18
N SER A 273 19.19 26.77 -8.69
CA SER A 273 20.65 26.59 -8.75
C SER A 273 21.11 25.41 -7.88
N GLU A 274 20.51 25.25 -6.70
CA GLU A 274 20.77 24.12 -5.81
C GLU A 274 20.33 22.79 -6.42
N LEU A 275 19.13 22.76 -7.02
CA LEU A 275 18.63 21.61 -7.77
C LEU A 275 19.60 21.21 -8.88
N LEU A 276 19.96 22.16 -9.75
CA LEU A 276 20.86 21.89 -10.88
C LEU A 276 22.23 21.39 -10.41
N LYS A 277 22.77 21.97 -9.33
CA LYS A 277 24.04 21.53 -8.75
C LYS A 277 23.96 20.09 -8.25
N ALA A 278 22.86 19.70 -7.61
CA ALA A 278 22.65 18.34 -7.12
C ALA A 278 22.50 17.33 -8.26
N GLU A 279 21.71 17.66 -9.29
CA GLU A 279 21.52 16.82 -10.48
C GLU A 279 22.83 16.62 -11.25
N ILE A 280 23.57 17.70 -11.53
CA ILE A 280 24.87 17.62 -12.22
C ILE A 280 25.87 16.79 -11.41
N ALA A 281 25.96 17.00 -10.09
CA ALA A 281 26.87 16.24 -9.24
C ALA A 281 26.54 14.73 -9.21
N MET A 282 25.26 14.38 -9.29
CA MET A 282 24.83 12.98 -9.38
C MET A 282 25.25 12.35 -10.71
N GLU A 283 24.99 13.03 -11.82
CA GLU A 283 25.38 12.57 -13.17
C GLU A 283 26.90 12.48 -13.34
N ASP A 284 27.65 13.47 -12.86
CA ASP A 284 29.12 13.47 -12.89
C ASP A 284 29.68 12.30 -12.08
N LYS A 285 29.19 12.09 -10.86
CA LYS A 285 29.59 10.94 -10.03
C LYS A 285 29.30 9.62 -10.74
N ALA A 286 28.12 9.49 -11.36
CA ALA A 286 27.75 8.29 -12.09
C ALA A 286 28.64 8.06 -13.31
N ARG A 287 28.97 9.11 -14.08
CA ARG A 287 29.91 9.02 -15.21
C ARG A 287 31.28 8.54 -14.76
N ASP A 288 31.85 9.14 -13.72
CA ASP A 288 33.19 8.82 -13.24
C ASP A 288 33.27 7.36 -12.74
N LEU A 289 32.23 6.90 -12.04
CA LEU A 289 32.10 5.50 -11.62
C LEU A 289 31.96 4.55 -12.80
N ASN A 290 31.15 4.90 -13.81
CA ASN A 290 30.99 4.10 -15.02
C ASN A 290 32.32 3.94 -15.76
N GLU A 291 33.13 4.99 -15.92
CA GLU A 291 34.44 4.92 -16.57
C GLU A 291 35.41 4.03 -15.78
N LYS A 292 35.44 4.16 -14.45
CA LYS A 292 36.23 3.29 -13.57
C LYS A 292 35.85 1.82 -13.75
N TYR A 293 34.57 1.48 -13.59
CA TYR A 293 34.14 0.09 -13.57
C TYR A 293 34.15 -0.58 -14.93
N LYS A 294 33.92 0.15 -16.03
CA LYS A 294 34.14 -0.37 -17.39
C LYS A 294 35.53 -1.00 -17.53
N LYS A 295 36.56 -0.26 -17.12
CA LYS A 295 37.94 -0.71 -17.21
C LYS A 295 38.26 -1.82 -16.20
N GLU A 296 37.73 -1.76 -14.99
CA GLU A 296 37.91 -2.84 -14.00
C GLU A 296 37.27 -4.16 -14.48
N PHE A 297 36.07 -4.13 -15.05
CA PHE A 297 35.39 -5.31 -15.57
C PHE A 297 35.97 -5.82 -16.89
N GLU A 298 36.54 -4.96 -17.74
CA GLU A 298 37.35 -5.37 -18.88
C GLU A 298 38.57 -6.20 -18.44
N ASN A 299 39.36 -5.66 -17.51
CA ASN A 299 40.54 -6.34 -16.98
C ASN A 299 40.16 -7.65 -16.28
N LEU A 300 39.08 -7.64 -15.50
CA LEU A 300 38.56 -8.85 -14.88
C LEU A 300 38.16 -9.88 -15.95
N ALA A 301 37.44 -9.47 -17.01
CA ALA A 301 37.04 -10.37 -18.08
C ALA A 301 38.26 -11.02 -18.75
N LEU A 302 39.31 -10.25 -19.06
CA LEU A 302 40.56 -10.75 -19.64
C LEU A 302 41.25 -11.81 -18.77
N GLU A 303 41.15 -11.71 -17.44
CA GLU A 303 41.64 -12.74 -16.52
C GLU A 303 40.70 -13.94 -16.44
N GLN A 304 39.38 -13.71 -16.35
CA GLN A 304 38.39 -14.77 -16.17
C GLN A 304 38.21 -15.64 -17.42
N ILE A 305 38.39 -15.09 -18.64
CA ILE A 305 38.29 -15.90 -19.88
C ILE A 305 39.28 -17.07 -19.92
N LYS A 306 40.43 -16.94 -19.24
CA LYS A 306 41.46 -17.99 -19.12
C LYS A 306 41.00 -19.16 -18.25
N LYS A 307 39.98 -18.94 -17.41
CA LYS A 307 39.44 -19.90 -16.42
C LYS A 307 37.99 -20.32 -16.73
N VAL A 308 37.52 -20.07 -17.95
CA VAL A 308 36.14 -20.39 -18.36
C VAL A 308 35.83 -21.87 -18.14
N GLY A 309 34.69 -22.14 -17.52
CA GLY A 309 34.24 -23.50 -17.20
C GLY A 309 35.00 -24.18 -16.05
N VAL A 310 36.04 -23.55 -15.47
CA VAL A 310 36.76 -24.08 -14.30
C VAL A 310 35.94 -23.75 -13.03
N PRO A 311 35.44 -24.76 -12.31
CA PRO A 311 34.58 -24.53 -11.14
C PRO A 311 35.29 -23.79 -10.01
N LEU A 312 34.52 -23.04 -9.22
CA LEU A 312 34.95 -22.48 -7.94
C LEU A 312 34.82 -23.54 -6.84
N GLU A 313 35.86 -23.74 -6.05
CA GLU A 313 35.80 -24.58 -4.86
C GLU A 313 35.12 -23.83 -3.70
N VAL A 314 34.64 -24.55 -2.68
CA VAL A 314 34.11 -23.95 -1.45
C VAL A 314 35.01 -24.32 -0.29
N ASP A 315 35.55 -23.30 0.39
CA ASP A 315 36.44 -23.53 1.53
C ASP A 315 35.71 -24.26 2.67
N LYS A 316 36.45 -25.05 3.44
CA LYS A 316 35.87 -25.88 4.52
C LYS A 316 35.12 -25.02 5.55
N GLU A 317 35.70 -23.90 5.97
CA GLU A 317 35.08 -22.98 6.93
C GLU A 317 33.83 -22.30 6.35
N THR A 318 33.83 -21.99 5.06
CA THR A 318 32.66 -21.47 4.35
C THR A 318 31.52 -22.49 4.35
N ARG A 319 31.81 -23.77 4.08
CA ARG A 319 30.81 -24.85 4.17
C ARG A 319 30.16 -24.94 5.55
N GLU A 320 30.96 -24.88 6.62
CA GLU A 320 30.44 -24.88 8.00
C GLU A 320 29.49 -23.68 8.23
N LEU A 321 29.89 -22.50 7.76
CA LEU A 321 29.07 -21.30 7.88
C LEU A 321 27.77 -21.39 7.05
N VAL A 322 27.80 -21.98 5.86
CA VAL A 322 26.59 -22.23 5.05
C VAL A 322 25.62 -23.16 5.79
N ILE A 323 26.12 -24.21 6.43
CA ILE A 323 25.29 -25.14 7.21
C ILE A 323 24.65 -24.42 8.40
N LEU A 324 25.42 -23.60 9.11
CA LEU A 324 24.94 -22.83 10.25
C LEU A 324 23.84 -21.84 9.84
N TYR A 325 24.09 -21.05 8.79
CA TYR A 325 23.13 -20.08 8.29
C TYR A 325 21.86 -20.75 7.73
N LYS A 326 21.99 -21.89 7.03
CA LYS A 326 20.86 -22.71 6.61
C LYS A 326 19.98 -23.14 7.78
N LYS A 327 20.58 -23.58 8.89
CA LYS A 327 19.84 -23.99 10.09
C LYS A 327 19.16 -22.79 10.76
N TYR A 328 19.86 -21.67 10.87
CA TYR A 328 19.29 -20.42 11.37
C TYR A 328 18.08 -19.97 10.54
N ASN A 329 18.19 -19.98 9.21
CA ASN A 329 17.08 -19.63 8.33
C ASN A 329 15.87 -20.57 8.49
N ALA A 330 16.09 -21.87 8.70
CA ALA A 330 15.01 -22.83 8.91
C ALA A 330 14.26 -22.55 10.24
N GLU A 331 14.99 -22.30 11.33
CA GLU A 331 14.39 -21.95 12.62
C GLU A 331 13.66 -20.60 12.55
N LYS A 332 14.25 -19.59 11.91
CA LYS A 332 13.62 -18.27 11.69
C LYS A 332 12.34 -18.39 10.85
N ALA A 333 12.36 -19.20 9.79
CA ALA A 333 11.18 -19.44 8.95
C ALA A 333 10.05 -20.16 9.72
N ALA A 334 10.38 -21.06 10.65
CA ALA A 334 9.38 -21.77 11.46
C ALA A 334 8.58 -20.84 12.39
N LEU A 335 9.11 -19.66 12.72
CA LEU A 335 8.44 -18.64 13.54
C LEU A 335 7.53 -17.69 12.72
N VAL A 336 7.61 -17.71 11.39
CA VAL A 336 6.77 -16.85 10.55
C VAL A 336 5.32 -17.34 10.61
N ASN A 337 4.39 -16.40 10.73
CA ASN A 337 2.95 -16.70 10.72
C ASN A 337 2.57 -17.51 9.46
N ARG A 338 1.77 -18.57 9.64
CA ARG A 338 1.31 -19.46 8.55
C ARG A 338 0.46 -18.76 7.48
N GLN A 339 -0.06 -17.57 7.76
CA GLN A 339 -0.69 -16.70 6.77
C GLN A 339 0.29 -16.22 5.68
N TYR A 340 1.60 -16.28 5.94
CA TYR A 340 2.66 -15.81 5.05
C TYR A 340 3.58 -16.95 4.55
N PRO A 341 3.05 -17.96 3.83
CA PRO A 341 3.82 -19.11 3.37
C PRO A 341 4.92 -18.75 2.34
N ILE A 342 4.76 -17.68 1.55
CA ILE A 342 5.79 -17.25 0.59
C ILE A 342 7.02 -16.75 1.33
N THR A 343 6.81 -15.94 2.37
CA THR A 343 7.84 -15.41 3.26
C THR A 343 8.61 -16.56 3.93
N GLN A 344 7.90 -17.57 4.44
CA GLN A 344 8.52 -18.78 4.99
C GLN A 344 9.49 -19.44 3.99
N LEU A 345 9.04 -19.64 2.75
CA LEU A 345 9.86 -20.24 1.69
C LEU A 345 11.08 -19.38 1.33
N VAL A 346 10.91 -18.06 1.25
CA VAL A 346 11.98 -17.10 0.94
C VAL A 346 13.06 -17.13 2.00
N ILE A 347 12.68 -17.06 3.29
CA ILE A 347 13.62 -17.06 4.42
C ILE A 347 14.39 -18.37 4.46
N MET A 348 13.70 -19.51 4.34
CA MET A 348 14.31 -20.84 4.41
C MET A 348 15.41 -21.08 3.35
N HIS A 349 15.42 -20.29 2.26
CA HIS A 349 16.36 -20.44 1.15
C HIS A 349 17.34 -19.26 0.99
N LEU A 350 17.40 -18.34 1.97
CA LEU A 350 18.40 -17.25 1.94
C LEU A 350 19.83 -17.80 1.87
N TYR A 351 20.14 -18.88 2.60
CA TYR A 351 21.46 -19.51 2.56
C TYR A 351 21.92 -19.90 1.14
N TRP A 352 20.98 -20.33 0.29
CA TRP A 352 21.26 -20.80 -1.07
C TRP A 352 21.50 -19.64 -2.03
N LYS A 353 20.67 -18.59 -1.90
CA LYS A 353 20.84 -17.32 -2.60
C LYS A 353 22.18 -16.65 -2.22
N ALA A 354 22.53 -16.65 -0.94
CA ALA A 354 23.81 -16.14 -0.45
C ALA A 354 24.98 -16.94 -1.04
N LEU A 355 24.87 -18.27 -1.18
CA LEU A 355 25.95 -19.09 -1.74
C LEU A 355 26.21 -18.75 -3.22
N LYS A 356 25.15 -18.58 -4.02
CA LYS A 356 25.26 -18.18 -5.43
C LYS A 356 25.88 -16.79 -5.58
N LEU A 357 25.44 -15.81 -4.77
CA LEU A 357 26.05 -14.48 -4.73
C LEU A 357 27.52 -14.55 -4.27
N ALA A 358 27.85 -15.35 -3.26
CA ALA A 358 29.23 -15.52 -2.81
C ALA A 358 30.15 -16.08 -3.92
N GLY A 359 29.62 -16.97 -4.78
CA GLY A 359 30.31 -17.42 -5.99
C GLY A 359 30.63 -16.28 -6.95
N ALA A 360 29.66 -15.40 -7.21
CA ALA A 360 29.89 -14.19 -8.01
C ALA A 360 30.94 -13.27 -7.36
N LEU A 361 30.83 -13.02 -6.05
CA LEU A 361 31.79 -12.18 -5.31
C LEU A 361 33.22 -12.75 -5.35
N ALA A 362 33.37 -14.07 -5.18
CA ALA A 362 34.66 -14.74 -5.28
C ALA A 362 35.26 -14.56 -6.68
N LEU A 363 34.47 -14.77 -7.73
CA LEU A 363 34.90 -14.58 -9.12
C LEU A 363 35.37 -13.14 -9.37
N ILE A 364 34.59 -12.16 -8.93
CA ILE A 364 34.88 -10.73 -9.16
C ILE A 364 36.10 -10.25 -8.39
N LYS A 365 36.35 -10.84 -7.22
CA LYS A 365 37.59 -10.67 -6.46
C LYS A 365 38.76 -11.52 -7.01
N ASN A 366 38.60 -12.12 -8.20
CA ASN A 366 39.56 -12.99 -8.87
C ASN A 366 40.07 -14.16 -8.00
N LYS A 367 39.20 -14.73 -7.17
CA LYS A 367 39.48 -15.93 -6.37
C LYS A 367 39.09 -17.20 -7.12
N ASP A 368 39.72 -18.31 -6.75
CA ASP A 368 39.40 -19.65 -7.26
C ASP A 368 38.57 -20.49 -6.28
N SER A 369 38.30 -19.96 -5.08
CA SER A 369 37.41 -20.55 -4.09
C SER A 369 36.57 -19.50 -3.37
N ILE A 370 35.44 -19.95 -2.81
CA ILE A 370 34.54 -19.13 -1.99
C ILE A 370 35.00 -19.18 -0.53
N GLY A 371 35.56 -18.05 -0.07
CA GLY A 371 35.96 -17.85 1.32
C GLY A 371 34.84 -17.35 2.23
N VAL A 372 35.13 -17.35 3.53
CA VAL A 372 34.19 -16.93 4.57
C VAL A 372 33.76 -15.47 4.40
N THR A 373 34.67 -14.60 3.96
CA THR A 373 34.39 -13.18 3.73
C THR A 373 33.34 -12.98 2.64
N GLU A 374 33.49 -13.62 1.48
CA GLU A 374 32.53 -13.51 0.37
C GLU A 374 31.15 -14.03 0.77
N TYR A 375 31.10 -15.10 1.57
CA TYR A 375 29.82 -15.63 2.05
C TYR A 375 29.13 -14.69 3.05
N LYS A 376 29.87 -14.08 3.99
CA LYS A 376 29.30 -13.09 4.93
C LYS A 376 28.79 -11.83 4.23
N GLU A 377 29.54 -11.32 3.25
CA GLU A 377 29.11 -10.19 2.42
C GLU A 377 27.81 -10.52 1.65
N ALA A 378 27.72 -11.74 1.11
CA ALA A 378 26.50 -12.21 0.45
C ALA A 378 25.33 -12.35 1.44
N ILE A 379 25.58 -12.82 2.66
CA ILE A 379 24.56 -12.86 3.73
C ILE A 379 24.05 -11.46 4.03
N ALA A 380 24.95 -10.47 4.19
CA ALA A 380 24.58 -9.09 4.46
C ALA A 380 23.58 -8.55 3.41
N PHE A 381 23.79 -8.88 2.13
CA PHE A 381 22.83 -8.53 1.08
C PHE A 381 21.49 -9.28 1.20
N THR A 382 21.52 -10.59 1.46
CA THR A 382 20.27 -11.36 1.62
C THR A 382 19.44 -10.93 2.83
N GLU A 383 20.09 -10.57 3.95
CA GLU A 383 19.41 -10.08 5.15
C GLU A 383 18.88 -8.66 4.96
N LEU A 384 19.55 -7.81 4.16
CA LEU A 384 19.03 -6.49 3.77
C LEU A 384 17.66 -6.58 3.09
N LEU A 385 17.40 -7.64 2.31
CA LEU A 385 16.14 -7.88 1.61
C LEU A 385 15.12 -8.71 2.41
N ASN A 386 15.46 -9.17 3.61
CA ASN A 386 14.69 -10.22 4.31
C ASN A 386 13.22 -9.84 4.56
N GLU A 387 12.94 -8.57 4.89
CA GLU A 387 11.59 -8.11 5.22
C GLU A 387 10.75 -7.74 3.98
N ASP A 388 11.37 -7.54 2.81
CA ASP A 388 10.68 -7.05 1.62
C ASP A 388 9.60 -8.03 1.14
N MET A 389 9.90 -9.33 1.18
CA MET A 389 8.91 -10.35 0.83
C MET A 389 7.72 -10.35 1.79
N LYS A 390 7.98 -10.19 3.09
CA LYS A 390 6.93 -10.17 4.12
C LYS A 390 6.00 -8.98 3.91
N ASN A 391 6.58 -7.79 3.71
CA ASN A 391 5.82 -6.57 3.46
C ASN A 391 4.96 -6.71 2.19
N PHE A 392 5.50 -7.30 1.12
CA PHE A 392 4.72 -7.56 -0.09
C PHE A 392 3.64 -8.62 0.12
N GLU A 393 3.94 -9.71 0.83
CA GLU A 393 2.97 -10.78 1.07
C GLU A 393 1.82 -10.31 1.95
N MET A 394 2.07 -9.42 2.92
CA MET A 394 1.03 -8.76 3.72
C MET A 394 0.02 -8.05 2.83
N GLU A 395 0.48 -7.32 1.81
CA GLU A 395 -0.39 -6.70 0.80
C GLU A 395 -1.05 -7.74 -0.11
N LEU A 396 -0.31 -8.78 -0.51
CA LEU A 396 -0.79 -9.84 -1.39
C LEU A 396 -1.93 -10.68 -0.79
N VAL A 397 -2.00 -10.81 0.54
CA VAL A 397 -3.05 -11.58 1.23
C VAL A 397 -4.27 -10.75 1.63
N LYS A 398 -4.24 -9.43 1.43
CA LYS A 398 -5.38 -8.55 1.69
C LYS A 398 -6.62 -8.99 0.91
N ASP A 399 -7.76 -8.85 1.57
CA ASP A 399 -9.07 -9.06 0.98
C ASP A 399 -9.40 -7.94 -0.03
N PRO A 400 -10.33 -8.17 -0.98
CA PRO A 400 -10.62 -7.21 -2.04
C PRO A 400 -11.01 -5.81 -1.54
N TYR A 401 -11.71 -5.70 -0.41
CA TYR A 401 -12.10 -4.40 0.14
C TYR A 401 -10.91 -3.63 0.74
N GLU A 402 -9.93 -4.32 1.33
CA GLU A 402 -8.71 -3.71 1.87
C GLU A 402 -7.81 -3.19 0.74
N LEU A 403 -7.70 -3.95 -0.35
CA LEU A 403 -7.00 -3.50 -1.56
C LEU A 403 -7.72 -2.36 -2.25
N PHE A 404 -9.05 -2.39 -2.30
CA PHE A 404 -9.85 -1.30 -2.85
C PHE A 404 -9.60 0.01 -2.11
N VAL A 405 -9.46 -0.02 -0.78
CA VAL A 405 -9.08 1.15 0.03
C VAL A 405 -7.73 1.70 -0.41
N GLY A 406 -6.72 0.83 -0.53
CA GLY A 406 -5.39 1.22 -1.02
C GLY A 406 -5.45 1.82 -2.43
N PHE A 407 -6.20 1.19 -3.33
CA PHE A 407 -6.38 1.68 -4.71
C PHE A 407 -7.07 3.05 -4.76
N CYS A 408 -8.12 3.28 -3.96
CA CYS A 408 -8.75 4.59 -3.85
C CYS A 408 -7.74 5.67 -3.44
N GLN A 409 -6.85 5.34 -2.50
CA GLN A 409 -5.82 6.26 -2.02
C GLN A 409 -4.76 6.57 -3.08
N THR A 410 -4.40 5.62 -3.95
CA THR A 410 -3.40 5.86 -5.02
C THR A 410 -3.93 6.73 -6.15
N ILE A 411 -5.24 6.74 -6.40
CA ILE A 411 -5.84 7.52 -7.52
C ILE A 411 -6.53 8.82 -7.06
N LEU A 412 -6.28 9.25 -5.82
CA LEU A 412 -6.86 10.47 -5.24
C LEU A 412 -6.47 11.71 -6.05
N GLN A 413 -7.46 12.55 -6.35
CA GLN A 413 -7.27 13.90 -6.87
C GLN A 413 -8.13 14.86 -6.05
N ASP A 414 -7.53 15.90 -5.48
CA ASP A 414 -8.24 16.87 -4.62
C ASP A 414 -9.07 16.21 -3.50
N ASN A 415 -8.49 15.19 -2.84
CA ASN A 415 -9.13 14.39 -1.79
C ASN A 415 -10.36 13.57 -2.22
N ARG A 416 -10.61 13.41 -3.53
CA ARG A 416 -11.69 12.57 -4.05
C ARG A 416 -11.22 11.64 -5.16
N CYS A 417 -11.92 10.54 -5.36
CA CYS A 417 -11.83 9.75 -6.57
C CYS A 417 -13.16 9.04 -6.85
N PHE A 418 -13.40 8.71 -8.12
CA PHE A 418 -14.58 7.98 -8.55
C PHE A 418 -14.14 6.75 -9.34
N ILE A 419 -14.69 5.59 -8.99
CA ILE A 419 -14.43 4.33 -9.66
C ILE A 419 -15.76 3.79 -10.19
N ASP A 420 -15.84 3.67 -11.52
CA ASP A 420 -17.04 3.18 -12.17
C ASP A 420 -17.20 1.65 -12.04
N THR A 421 -18.44 1.19 -12.21
CA THR A 421 -18.84 -0.22 -12.08
C THR A 421 -18.09 -1.14 -13.03
N HIS A 422 -17.76 -0.68 -14.25
CA HIS A 422 -17.05 -1.49 -15.22
C HIS A 422 -15.59 -1.68 -14.76
N THR A 423 -14.94 -0.63 -14.27
CA THR A 423 -13.59 -0.72 -13.68
C THR A 423 -13.56 -1.63 -12.45
N LEU A 424 -14.53 -1.49 -11.53
CA LEU A 424 -14.64 -2.38 -10.35
C LEU A 424 -14.79 -3.87 -10.74
N LYS A 425 -15.55 -4.16 -11.79
CA LYS A 425 -15.70 -5.53 -12.34
C LYS A 425 -14.40 -6.01 -12.98
N LYS A 426 -13.77 -5.17 -13.80
CA LYS A 426 -12.53 -5.50 -14.51
C LYS A 426 -11.41 -5.84 -13.53
N MET A 427 -11.27 -5.07 -12.46
CA MET A 427 -10.25 -5.28 -11.41
C MET A 427 -10.58 -6.43 -10.45
N GLY A 428 -11.81 -6.96 -10.51
CA GLY A 428 -12.23 -8.11 -9.70
C GLY A 428 -12.73 -7.78 -8.29
N TYR A 429 -12.94 -6.50 -7.96
CA TYR A 429 -13.52 -6.09 -6.67
C TYR A 429 -14.99 -6.52 -6.52
N ILE A 430 -15.70 -6.66 -7.64
CA ILE A 430 -17.08 -7.19 -7.68
C ILE A 430 -17.20 -8.26 -8.78
N THR A 431 -17.90 -9.36 -8.48
CA THR A 431 -17.85 -10.60 -9.27
C THR A 431 -19.05 -10.86 -10.18
N SER A 432 -20.18 -10.16 -10.03
CA SER A 432 -21.43 -10.46 -10.74
C SER A 432 -22.01 -9.29 -11.54
N THR A 433 -22.69 -9.60 -12.65
CA THR A 433 -23.54 -8.65 -13.40
C THR A 433 -24.91 -8.48 -12.73
N SER A 434 -25.45 -9.52 -12.08
CA SER A 434 -26.66 -9.45 -11.26
C SER A 434 -26.38 -8.83 -9.89
N ASN A 435 -27.37 -8.14 -9.31
CA ASN A 435 -27.30 -7.51 -7.97
C ASN A 435 -26.12 -6.54 -7.78
N THR A 436 -25.69 -5.86 -8.85
CA THR A 436 -24.55 -4.92 -8.82
C THR A 436 -24.71 -3.87 -7.71
N SER A 437 -25.90 -3.27 -7.54
CA SER A 437 -26.14 -2.27 -6.48
C SER A 437 -25.89 -2.82 -5.06
N SER A 438 -26.30 -4.07 -4.78
CA SER A 438 -26.01 -4.71 -3.49
C SER A 438 -24.51 -4.93 -3.29
N LYS A 439 -23.79 -5.35 -4.34
CA LYS A 439 -22.35 -5.59 -4.27
C LYS A 439 -21.53 -4.31 -4.09
N LEU A 440 -21.95 -3.21 -4.72
CA LEU A 440 -21.33 -1.90 -4.49
C LEU A 440 -21.51 -1.46 -3.03
N LYS A 441 -22.69 -1.70 -2.44
CA LYS A 441 -22.96 -1.43 -1.01
C LYS A 441 -22.10 -2.29 -0.08
N ASP A 442 -22.03 -3.59 -0.33
CA ASP A 442 -21.19 -4.50 0.45
C ASP A 442 -19.73 -4.03 0.44
N LEU A 443 -19.19 -3.72 -0.76
CA LEU A 443 -17.81 -3.25 -0.91
C LEU A 443 -17.59 -1.91 -0.21
N ALA A 444 -18.46 -0.92 -0.41
CA ALA A 444 -18.35 0.39 0.22
C ALA A 444 -18.46 0.31 1.75
N SER A 445 -19.34 -0.55 2.28
CA SER A 445 -19.51 -0.75 3.73
C SER A 445 -18.28 -1.41 4.36
N LEU A 446 -17.74 -2.47 3.74
CA LEU A 446 -16.52 -3.14 4.22
C LEU A 446 -15.30 -2.20 4.12
N ALA A 447 -15.15 -1.50 2.99
CA ALA A 447 -14.09 -0.52 2.80
C ALA A 447 -14.18 0.62 3.82
N SER A 448 -15.38 1.16 4.07
CA SER A 448 -15.60 2.19 5.08
C SER A 448 -15.30 1.68 6.48
N SER A 449 -15.67 0.44 6.81
CA SER A 449 -15.36 -0.14 8.13
C SER A 449 -13.84 -0.29 8.34
N TYR A 450 -13.11 -0.60 7.28
CA TYR A 450 -11.66 -0.76 7.29
C TYR A 450 -10.90 0.57 7.26
N ASP A 451 -11.35 1.56 6.49
CA ASP A 451 -10.66 2.84 6.31
C ASP A 451 -11.15 3.92 7.27
N PRO A 452 -10.41 4.30 8.32
CA PRO A 452 -10.81 5.36 9.24
C PRO A 452 -10.70 6.77 8.63
N THR A 453 -10.10 6.91 7.44
CA THR A 453 -9.69 8.21 6.88
C THR A 453 -10.60 8.73 5.78
N GLY A 454 -11.60 7.97 5.34
CA GLY A 454 -12.48 8.38 4.26
C GLY A 454 -13.88 7.77 4.29
N VAL A 455 -14.71 8.25 3.37
CA VAL A 455 -16.12 7.85 3.19
C VAL A 455 -16.35 7.39 1.76
N TYR A 456 -17.27 6.44 1.58
CA TYR A 456 -17.55 5.77 0.31
C TYR A 456 -19.02 5.93 -0.05
N LYS A 457 -19.30 6.79 -1.04
CA LYS A 457 -20.65 7.01 -1.55
C LYS A 457 -20.93 6.08 -2.73
N VAL A 458 -21.92 5.21 -2.58
CA VAL A 458 -22.43 4.40 -3.70
C VAL A 458 -23.29 5.26 -4.61
N THR A 459 -23.07 5.14 -5.92
CA THR A 459 -23.89 5.76 -6.97
C THR A 459 -24.42 4.67 -7.92
N ASP A 460 -25.30 5.03 -8.84
CA ASP A 460 -25.81 4.08 -9.85
C ASP A 460 -24.71 3.59 -10.82
N THR A 461 -23.62 4.36 -10.94
CA THR A 461 -22.54 4.08 -11.88
C THR A 461 -21.26 3.64 -11.22
N GLY A 462 -21.12 3.68 -9.89
CA GLY A 462 -19.88 3.29 -9.21
C GLY A 462 -19.81 3.68 -7.73
N ILE A 463 -18.58 3.88 -7.24
CA ILE A 463 -18.29 4.33 -5.87
C ILE A 463 -17.44 5.60 -5.94
N GLU A 464 -17.88 6.65 -5.23
CA GLU A 464 -17.11 7.87 -5.00
C GLU A 464 -16.48 7.78 -3.60
N TYR A 465 -15.15 7.87 -3.55
CA TYR A 465 -14.40 7.95 -2.31
C TYR A 465 -14.03 9.41 -2.03
N THR A 466 -14.20 9.85 -0.78
CA THR A 466 -13.76 11.16 -0.29
C THR A 466 -12.92 10.98 0.96
N LYS A 467 -11.68 11.48 0.93
CA LYS A 467 -10.81 11.53 2.10
C LYS A 467 -11.31 12.61 3.07
N LEU A 468 -11.49 12.26 4.34
CA LEU A 468 -11.86 13.18 5.39
C LEU A 468 -10.63 13.98 5.82
N VAL A 469 -10.67 15.29 5.60
CA VAL A 469 -9.60 16.21 6.00
C VAL A 469 -9.88 16.72 7.40
N LYS A 470 -9.01 16.37 8.34
CA LYS A 470 -9.03 16.91 9.70
C LYS A 470 -8.38 18.30 9.70
N THR A 471 -9.08 19.30 10.24
CA THR A 471 -8.61 20.68 10.36
C THR A 471 -9.14 21.31 11.65
N SER A 472 -8.40 22.26 12.23
CA SER A 472 -8.88 23.09 13.35
C SER A 472 -9.71 24.30 12.87
N ASP A 473 -9.56 24.66 11.61
CA ASP A 473 -10.08 25.90 11.07
C ASP A 473 -11.58 25.77 10.73
N SER A 474 -12.37 26.72 11.22
CA SER A 474 -13.82 26.80 11.02
C SER A 474 -14.19 28.05 10.22
N GLY A 475 -14.93 27.86 9.13
CA GLY A 475 -15.46 28.98 8.34
C GLY A 475 -16.75 29.55 8.92
N VAL A 476 -16.97 30.85 8.79
CA VAL A 476 -18.27 31.48 9.03
C VAL A 476 -18.51 32.62 8.07
N SER A 477 -19.66 32.61 7.40
CA SER A 477 -20.18 33.79 6.70
C SER A 477 -21.01 34.63 7.66
N TYR A 478 -20.79 35.94 7.70
CA TYR A 478 -21.52 36.84 8.59
C TYR A 478 -21.76 38.23 7.99
N VAL A 479 -22.82 38.89 8.44
CA VAL A 479 -23.14 40.30 8.18
C VAL A 479 -23.75 40.92 9.43
N GLU A 480 -23.30 42.12 9.79
CA GLU A 480 -23.86 42.86 10.92
C GLU A 480 -25.28 43.34 10.57
N VAL A 481 -26.21 43.17 11.51
CA VAL A 481 -27.62 43.49 11.28
C VAL A 481 -28.19 44.29 12.44
N SER A 482 -29.15 45.15 12.15
CA SER A 482 -29.87 45.94 13.15
C SER A 482 -31.34 46.09 12.74
N GLY A 483 -32.17 46.62 13.63
CA GLY A 483 -33.59 46.89 13.33
C GLY A 483 -34.52 45.68 13.41
N SER A 484 -35.72 45.85 12.85
CA SER A 484 -36.82 44.89 12.88
C SER A 484 -36.54 43.64 12.01
N LYS A 485 -37.41 42.63 12.11
CA LYS A 485 -37.28 41.38 11.32
C LYS A 485 -37.27 41.64 9.81
N ASP A 486 -38.01 42.66 9.35
CA ASP A 486 -38.06 43.05 7.94
C ASP A 486 -36.80 43.81 7.50
N ASP A 487 -36.26 44.68 8.36
CA ASP A 487 -34.98 45.38 8.10
C ASP A 487 -33.83 44.38 7.94
N ARG A 488 -33.77 43.39 8.84
CA ARG A 488 -32.79 42.29 8.77
C ARG A 488 -32.93 41.48 7.48
N LYS A 489 -34.16 41.24 7.00
CA LYS A 489 -34.42 40.44 5.78
C LYS A 489 -33.84 41.09 4.52
N ILE A 490 -33.90 42.42 4.42
CA ILE A 490 -33.35 43.19 3.28
C ILE A 490 -31.82 43.12 3.29
N ALA A 491 -31.20 43.34 4.44
CA ALA A 491 -29.74 43.33 4.61
C ALA A 491 -29.11 41.95 4.31
N CYS A 492 -29.84 40.86 4.56
CA CYS A 492 -29.31 39.50 4.52
C CYS A 492 -29.40 38.78 3.15
N SER A 493 -29.57 39.52 2.06
CA SER A 493 -29.56 38.96 0.70
C SER A 493 -28.16 38.98 0.05
N LYS A 494 -27.31 39.94 0.43
CA LYS A 494 -25.96 40.19 -0.12
C LYS A 494 -25.01 40.67 0.99
N ASN A 495 -23.74 40.91 0.66
CA ASN A 495 -22.73 41.51 1.55
C ASN A 495 -22.31 40.65 2.76
N PHE A 496 -22.45 39.32 2.67
CA PHE A 496 -21.83 38.44 3.65
C PHE A 496 -20.30 38.48 3.52
N ASN A 497 -19.62 38.79 4.62
CA ASN A 497 -18.18 38.55 4.75
C ASN A 497 -17.94 37.07 5.07
N TYR A 498 -16.73 36.57 4.82
CA TYR A 498 -16.33 35.23 5.22
C TYR A 498 -15.02 35.29 6.01
N ALA A 499 -15.01 34.66 7.18
CA ALA A 499 -13.82 34.54 8.01
C ALA A 499 -13.53 33.08 8.32
N VAL A 500 -12.23 32.75 8.36
CA VAL A 500 -11.73 31.50 8.92
C VAL A 500 -11.33 31.78 10.36
N VAL A 501 -11.95 31.07 11.29
CA VAL A 501 -11.83 31.27 12.74
C VAL A 501 -11.69 29.93 13.45
N GLU A 502 -11.17 29.94 14.67
CA GLU A 502 -11.31 28.79 15.57
C GLU A 502 -12.74 28.67 16.09
N PHE A 503 -13.23 27.45 16.32
CA PHE A 503 -14.59 27.18 16.79
C PHE A 503 -14.96 28.02 18.04
N LYS A 504 -14.05 28.12 19.01
CA LYS A 504 -14.24 28.92 20.25
C LYS A 504 -14.58 30.39 20.01
N THR A 505 -14.21 30.94 18.85
CA THR A 505 -14.44 32.35 18.51
C THR A 505 -15.91 32.60 18.16
N LEU A 506 -16.66 31.57 17.79
CA LEU A 506 -18.08 31.69 17.43
C LEU A 506 -18.95 32.18 18.61
N ALA A 507 -18.55 31.94 19.86
CA ALA A 507 -19.20 32.53 21.03
C ALA A 507 -19.26 34.06 20.96
N ARG A 508 -18.20 34.72 20.48
CA ARG A 508 -18.16 36.19 20.35
C ARG A 508 -19.12 36.71 19.28
N MET A 509 -19.36 35.92 18.23
CA MET A 509 -20.35 36.24 17.21
C MET A 509 -21.76 36.14 17.81
N LEU A 510 -22.03 35.09 18.61
CA LEU A 510 -23.34 34.90 19.25
C LEU A 510 -23.71 36.02 20.23
N SER A 511 -22.73 36.70 20.84
CA SER A 511 -22.95 37.84 21.74
C SER A 511 -23.28 39.18 21.06
N LYS A 512 -23.35 39.22 19.73
CA LYS A 512 -23.59 40.43 18.93
C LYS A 512 -24.73 40.22 17.94
N ASP A 513 -25.24 41.31 17.36
CA ASP A 513 -26.28 41.25 16.32
C ASP A 513 -25.69 40.94 14.94
N PHE A 514 -25.68 39.67 14.57
CA PHE A 514 -25.24 39.20 13.26
C PHE A 514 -26.30 38.32 12.60
N ALA A 515 -26.32 38.33 11.28
CA ALA A 515 -26.79 37.20 10.50
C ALA A 515 -25.58 36.37 10.05
N TYR A 516 -25.66 35.06 10.21
CA TYR A 516 -24.52 34.18 9.96
C TYR A 516 -24.92 32.84 9.31
N SER A 517 -23.93 32.17 8.72
CA SER A 517 -24.05 30.81 8.16
C SER A 517 -22.71 30.08 8.31
N PRO A 518 -22.71 28.76 8.57
CA PRO A 518 -21.47 27.97 8.52
C PRO A 518 -20.91 27.87 7.10
N PHE A 519 -21.74 28.07 6.07
CA PHE A 519 -21.34 27.97 4.67
C PHE A 519 -20.79 29.29 4.13
N LYS A 520 -19.78 29.19 3.25
CA LYS A 520 -19.26 30.33 2.49
C LYS A 520 -20.21 30.67 1.34
N PHE A 521 -20.53 31.96 1.19
CA PHE A 521 -21.27 32.47 0.03
C PHE A 521 -20.33 33.14 -0.98
N LYS A 522 -20.34 32.67 -2.23
CA LYS A 522 -19.66 33.26 -3.37
C LYS A 522 -20.05 34.72 -3.52
N ASN A 523 -19.04 35.59 -3.57
CA ASN A 523 -19.19 37.05 -3.66
C ASN A 523 -20.12 37.64 -2.58
N GLY A 524 -20.24 36.98 -1.41
CA GLY A 524 -21.10 37.42 -0.31
C GLY A 524 -22.61 37.40 -0.61
N ALA A 525 -23.03 36.77 -1.71
CA ALA A 525 -24.42 36.73 -2.14
C ALA A 525 -25.09 35.42 -1.71
N ARG A 526 -26.06 35.51 -0.79
CA ARG A 526 -26.79 34.36 -0.25
C ARG A 526 -27.72 33.79 -1.31
N ASN A 527 -27.34 32.67 -1.88
CA ASN A 527 -28.25 31.80 -2.61
C ASN A 527 -27.71 30.36 -2.62
N LYS A 528 -28.55 29.42 -3.04
CA LYS A 528 -28.21 27.99 -3.08
C LYS A 528 -27.04 27.67 -4.03
N ALA A 529 -26.96 28.35 -5.17
CA ALA A 529 -25.94 28.13 -6.20
C ALA A 529 -24.57 28.77 -5.85
N ASN A 530 -24.55 29.66 -4.85
CA ASN A 530 -23.39 30.41 -4.41
C ASN A 530 -22.73 29.79 -3.17
N ILE A 531 -23.12 28.59 -2.74
CA ILE A 531 -22.45 27.93 -1.62
C ILE A 531 -21.15 27.32 -2.12
N GLU A 532 -20.04 27.65 -1.45
CA GLU A 532 -18.71 27.11 -1.76
C GLU A 532 -18.21 26.22 -0.62
N GLY A 533 -17.76 25.01 -0.96
CA GLY A 533 -17.14 24.06 -0.03
C GLY A 533 -18.09 23.46 1.02
N GLY A 534 -17.48 22.87 2.05
CA GLY A 534 -18.16 22.22 3.17
C GLY A 534 -18.25 23.05 4.44
N VAL A 535 -18.49 22.38 5.56
CA VAL A 535 -18.58 22.97 6.91
C VAL A 535 -17.81 22.15 7.94
N LYS A 536 -17.23 22.85 8.93
CA LYS A 536 -16.54 22.25 10.09
C LYS A 536 -17.37 22.33 11.38
N TRP A 537 -18.53 22.98 11.32
CA TRP A 537 -19.51 23.04 12.38
C TRP A 537 -20.90 23.20 11.77
N ILE A 538 -21.92 22.80 12.52
CA ILE A 538 -23.32 22.93 12.11
C ILE A 538 -24.09 23.77 13.12
N ALA A 539 -25.14 24.42 12.63
CA ALA A 539 -26.15 25.07 13.46
C ALA A 539 -27.40 24.18 13.50
N LEU A 540 -27.82 23.80 14.69
CA LEU A 540 -29.06 23.07 14.96
C LEU A 540 -30.08 24.05 15.55
N ASP A 541 -31.14 24.34 14.80
CA ASP A 541 -32.22 25.23 15.23
C ASP A 541 -33.25 24.43 16.04
N ILE A 542 -33.41 24.79 17.32
CA ILE A 542 -34.31 24.13 18.26
C ILE A 542 -35.46 25.09 18.57
N ASP A 543 -36.61 24.82 17.96
CA ASP A 543 -37.82 25.63 18.14
C ASP A 543 -38.73 25.11 19.25
N ASP A 544 -38.57 23.83 19.61
CA ASP A 544 -39.38 23.11 20.60
C ASP A 544 -38.52 22.03 21.29
N SER A 545 -38.04 22.33 22.49
CA SER A 545 -37.22 21.43 23.32
C SER A 545 -37.98 21.01 24.57
N LEU A 546 -37.80 19.76 25.00
CA LEU A 546 -38.24 19.31 26.33
C LEU A 546 -37.36 19.89 27.46
N TYR A 547 -36.17 20.37 27.12
CA TYR A 547 -35.18 20.86 28.07
C TYR A 547 -34.88 22.33 27.87
N THR A 548 -34.57 23.00 28.96
CA THR A 548 -33.96 24.33 28.92
C THR A 548 -32.59 24.29 28.25
N ASP A 549 -32.14 25.43 27.75
CA ASP A 549 -30.78 25.61 27.20
C ASP A 549 -29.67 25.22 28.19
N HIS A 550 -29.83 25.50 29.49
CA HIS A 550 -28.89 25.07 30.54
C HIS A 550 -28.83 23.55 30.72
N GLN A 551 -29.99 22.89 30.77
CA GLN A 551 -30.04 21.43 30.81
C GLN A 551 -29.46 20.82 29.53
N MET A 552 -29.72 21.41 28.37
CA MET A 552 -29.15 20.95 27.11
C MET A 552 -27.63 21.12 27.06
N HIS A 553 -27.12 22.21 27.63
CA HIS A 553 -25.69 22.43 27.78
C HIS A 553 -25.05 21.31 28.63
N GLU A 554 -25.70 20.89 29.71
CA GLU A 554 -25.25 19.75 30.53
C GLU A 554 -25.29 18.42 29.79
N ILE A 555 -26.36 18.15 29.01
CA ILE A 555 -26.51 16.92 28.20
C ILE A 555 -25.39 16.81 27.17
N LEU A 556 -25.02 17.93 26.54
CA LEU A 556 -24.02 17.99 25.48
C LEU A 556 -22.60 18.26 26.00
N GLN A 557 -22.34 18.21 27.31
CA GLN A 557 -21.02 18.53 27.91
C GLN A 557 -19.86 17.67 27.40
N ASP A 558 -20.16 16.61 26.70
CA ASP A 558 -19.22 15.68 26.10
C ASP A 558 -18.69 16.18 24.72
N TYR A 559 -19.34 17.18 24.12
CA TYR A 559 -19.01 17.73 22.80
C TYR A 559 -18.68 19.21 22.83
N ASN A 560 -17.82 19.65 21.91
CA ASN A 560 -17.57 21.06 21.67
C ASN A 560 -18.82 21.72 21.06
N HIS A 561 -19.42 22.65 21.79
CA HIS A 561 -20.65 23.30 21.39
C HIS A 561 -20.83 24.71 21.98
N HIS A 562 -21.67 25.51 21.32
CA HIS A 562 -22.18 26.77 21.84
C HIS A 562 -23.71 26.77 21.82
N ILE A 563 -24.37 27.19 22.90
CA ILE A 563 -25.83 27.36 22.98
C ILE A 563 -26.16 28.83 23.24
N ALA A 564 -27.10 29.37 22.47
CA ALA A 564 -27.66 30.70 22.72
C ALA A 564 -29.15 30.75 22.38
N ARG A 565 -29.92 31.47 23.20
CA ARG A 565 -31.34 31.75 22.94
C ARG A 565 -31.51 32.63 21.72
N THR A 566 -32.61 32.44 20.99
CA THR A 566 -32.86 33.11 19.71
C THR A 566 -33.57 34.46 19.90
N SER A 567 -34.67 34.70 19.19
CA SER A 567 -35.38 35.98 19.20
C SER A 567 -36.04 36.31 20.53
N ASP A 568 -36.42 35.30 21.31
CA ASP A 568 -37.01 35.46 22.64
C ASP A 568 -35.95 35.16 23.73
N PRO A 569 -35.49 36.17 24.51
CA PRO A 569 -34.54 35.93 25.61
C PRO A 569 -35.12 35.10 26.74
N ASN A 570 -36.44 35.10 26.91
CA ASN A 570 -37.11 34.59 28.10
C ASN A 570 -37.63 33.17 27.91
N ASN A 571 -37.55 32.62 26.69
CA ASN A 571 -37.93 31.25 26.42
C ASN A 571 -36.71 30.32 26.47
N PRO A 572 -36.48 29.59 27.58
CA PRO A 572 -35.33 28.70 27.71
C PRO A 572 -35.45 27.44 26.84
N TYR A 573 -36.62 27.14 26.26
CA TYR A 573 -36.86 25.94 25.44
C TYR A 573 -36.65 26.20 23.94
N LYS A 574 -36.29 27.44 23.55
CA LYS A 574 -36.05 27.85 22.17
C LYS A 574 -34.65 28.45 22.02
N PHE A 575 -33.74 27.67 21.47
CA PHE A 575 -32.32 28.02 21.39
C PHE A 575 -31.67 27.42 20.14
N ARG A 576 -30.42 27.80 19.89
CA ARG A 576 -29.62 27.22 18.82
C ARG A 576 -28.35 26.60 19.38
N ILE A 577 -27.99 25.44 18.86
CA ILE A 577 -26.73 24.76 19.17
C ILE A 577 -25.82 24.93 17.97
N LEU A 578 -24.63 25.50 18.18
CA LEU A 578 -23.51 25.37 17.25
C LEU A 578 -22.68 24.18 17.71
N LEU A 579 -22.48 23.18 16.85
CA LEU A 579 -21.78 21.94 17.18
C LEU A 579 -20.55 21.77 16.29
N GLU A 580 -19.39 21.53 16.89
CA GLU A 580 -18.14 21.30 16.15
C GLU A 580 -18.10 19.88 15.57
N LEU A 581 -17.59 19.75 14.35
CA LEU A 581 -17.39 18.47 13.65
C LEU A 581 -15.91 18.09 13.66
N ASP A 582 -15.54 16.81 13.56
CA ASP A 582 -14.13 16.38 13.58
C ASP A 582 -13.41 16.57 12.24
N SER A 583 -14.17 16.63 11.14
CA SER A 583 -13.67 16.79 9.77
C SER A 583 -14.49 17.81 8.97
N MET A 584 -13.95 18.26 7.85
CA MET A 584 -14.68 19.13 6.92
C MET A 584 -15.73 18.34 6.14
N VAL A 585 -17.00 18.69 6.29
CA VAL A 585 -18.12 17.97 5.67
C VAL A 585 -18.67 18.73 4.47
N ASP A 586 -18.48 18.17 3.28
CA ASP A 586 -19.02 18.72 2.03
C ASP A 586 -20.01 17.76 1.38
N LEU A 587 -21.30 18.04 1.59
CA LEU A 587 -22.42 17.21 1.15
C LEU A 587 -23.34 17.98 0.19
N GLY A 588 -24.01 17.27 -0.70
CA GLY A 588 -25.15 17.77 -1.47
C GLY A 588 -26.35 18.10 -0.56
N ASP A 589 -27.36 18.82 -1.06
CA ASP A 589 -28.46 19.28 -0.19
C ASP A 589 -29.31 18.14 0.40
N LYS A 590 -29.51 17.07 -0.37
CA LYS A 590 -30.30 15.91 0.07
C LYS A 590 -29.55 15.19 1.19
N GLU A 591 -28.27 14.93 0.97
CA GLU A 591 -27.34 14.31 1.89
C GLU A 591 -27.18 15.17 3.16
N TYR A 592 -27.03 16.49 3.02
CA TYR A 592 -26.90 17.40 4.17
C TYR A 592 -28.11 17.34 5.10
N LYS A 593 -29.34 17.29 4.57
CA LYS A 593 -30.54 17.11 5.41
C LYS A 593 -30.55 15.76 6.13
N ALA A 594 -30.15 14.70 5.44
CA ALA A 594 -30.06 13.37 6.04
C ALA A 594 -28.95 13.28 7.11
N PHE A 595 -27.85 14.00 6.91
CA PHE A 595 -26.74 14.16 7.84
C PHE A 595 -27.19 14.89 9.12
N ILE A 596 -27.83 16.05 8.98
CA ILE A 596 -28.41 16.78 10.13
C ILE A 596 -29.43 15.93 10.88
N LYS A 597 -30.32 15.21 10.15
CA LYS A 597 -31.27 14.28 10.78
C LYS A 597 -30.52 13.18 11.55
N SER A 598 -29.47 12.58 10.97
CA SER A 598 -28.71 11.52 11.64
C SER A 598 -28.04 12.00 12.93
N ILE A 599 -27.52 13.23 12.95
CA ILE A 599 -26.92 13.83 14.15
C ILE A 599 -27.98 14.14 15.19
N ALA A 600 -29.11 14.71 14.77
CA ALA A 600 -30.23 15.01 15.66
C ALA A 600 -30.80 13.75 16.30
N ASP A 601 -31.01 12.69 15.52
CA ASP A 601 -31.46 11.39 16.01
C ASP A 601 -30.45 10.78 17.00
N TYR A 602 -29.15 10.91 16.71
CA TYR A 602 -28.06 10.43 17.57
C TYR A 602 -27.98 11.18 18.91
N LEU A 603 -28.17 12.51 18.88
CA LEU A 603 -28.15 13.37 20.07
C LEU A 603 -29.51 13.46 20.79
N GLY A 604 -30.57 12.85 20.24
CA GLY A 604 -31.91 12.94 20.82
C GLY A 604 -32.59 14.30 20.69
N LEU A 605 -32.20 15.08 19.68
CA LEU A 605 -32.65 16.46 19.50
C LEU A 605 -33.80 16.55 18.49
N LYS A 606 -34.79 17.39 18.80
CA LYS A 606 -35.82 17.81 17.84
C LYS A 606 -35.33 19.06 17.12
N VAL A 607 -34.79 18.88 15.92
CA VAL A 607 -34.19 19.96 15.11
C VAL A 607 -35.03 20.27 13.87
N ASP A 608 -35.05 21.53 13.45
CA ASP A 608 -35.58 21.90 12.14
C ASP A 608 -34.58 21.53 11.02
N LEU A 609 -35.03 20.76 10.03
CA LEU A 609 -34.20 20.32 8.90
C LEU A 609 -34.09 21.39 7.80
N LEU A 610 -33.22 22.36 8.04
CA LEU A 610 -33.03 23.54 7.19
C LEU A 610 -32.04 23.28 6.03
N PRO A 611 -32.16 23.98 4.89
CA PRO A 611 -31.25 23.84 3.75
C PRO A 611 -29.86 24.46 4.03
N LYS A 612 -28.84 24.09 3.25
CA LYS A 612 -27.47 24.67 3.36
C LYS A 612 -27.44 26.21 3.26
N SER A 613 -28.34 26.81 2.46
CA SER A 613 -28.44 28.26 2.28
C SER A 613 -29.13 29.01 3.44
N GLN A 614 -29.49 28.28 4.50
CA GLN A 614 -30.06 28.87 5.69
C GLN A 614 -29.06 29.81 6.34
N ILE A 615 -29.59 30.94 6.81
CA ILE A 615 -28.87 31.87 7.68
C ILE A 615 -29.56 31.90 9.03
N TYR A 616 -28.79 32.29 10.02
CA TYR A 616 -29.15 32.28 11.41
C TYR A 616 -28.92 33.68 11.97
N PHE A 617 -29.70 34.09 12.96
CA PHE A 617 -29.52 35.36 13.64
C PHE A 617 -28.96 35.15 15.04
N SER A 618 -27.97 35.95 15.41
CA SER A 618 -27.56 36.19 16.80
C SER A 618 -28.08 37.55 17.25
N TYR A 619 -28.17 37.71 18.56
CA TYR A 619 -28.73 38.89 19.20
C TYR A 619 -27.79 39.35 20.30
N SER A 620 -27.55 40.66 20.40
CA SER A 620 -26.78 41.20 21.51
C SER A 620 -27.51 40.97 22.85
N GLY A 621 -26.74 40.86 23.94
CA GLY A 621 -27.29 40.64 25.29
C GLY A 621 -27.84 39.24 25.55
N ARG A 622 -27.47 38.23 24.75
CA ARG A 622 -27.78 36.82 25.01
C ARG A 622 -26.66 36.16 25.81
N GLU A 623 -27.05 35.34 26.79
CA GLU A 623 -26.13 34.39 27.43
C GLU A 623 -25.68 33.35 26.39
N VAL A 624 -24.39 33.02 26.38
CA VAL A 624 -23.80 32.02 25.50
C VAL A 624 -23.14 30.94 26.35
N LEU A 625 -23.76 29.78 26.40
CA LEU A 625 -23.24 28.60 27.09
C LEU A 625 -22.26 27.88 26.16
N SER A 626 -21.06 27.53 26.63
CA SER A 626 -19.98 27.05 25.76
C SER A 626 -19.18 25.92 26.38
N VAL A 627 -18.93 24.87 25.59
CA VAL A 627 -17.91 23.84 25.84
C VAL A 627 -16.96 23.84 24.64
N ILE A 628 -15.66 23.96 24.88
CA ILE A 628 -14.64 24.15 23.82
C ILE A 628 -13.38 23.29 24.00
N ASP A 629 -13.34 22.48 25.06
CA ASP A 629 -12.19 21.70 25.51
C ASP A 629 -12.52 20.19 25.58
N LYS A 630 -13.54 19.77 24.82
CA LYS A 630 -14.03 18.39 24.71
C LYS A 630 -13.88 17.90 23.28
N TYR A 631 -14.74 16.97 22.86
CA TYR A 631 -14.60 16.29 21.59
C TYR A 631 -15.43 16.97 20.48
N PRO A 632 -14.86 17.21 19.30
CA PRO A 632 -15.70 17.46 18.13
C PRO A 632 -16.50 16.18 17.78
N LEU A 633 -17.67 16.34 17.16
CA LEU A 633 -18.51 15.22 16.77
C LEU A 633 -17.85 14.43 15.62
N ASP A 634 -17.73 13.10 15.79
CA ASP A 634 -17.32 12.20 14.72
C ASP A 634 -18.35 12.19 13.58
N THR A 635 -17.91 12.56 12.38
CA THR A 635 -18.79 12.78 11.24
C THR A 635 -18.96 11.57 10.33
N LYS A 636 -18.03 10.61 10.37
CA LYS A 636 -17.91 9.59 9.33
C LYS A 636 -19.17 8.74 9.21
N ASP A 637 -19.65 8.19 10.33
CA ASP A 637 -20.84 7.33 10.35
C ASP A 637 -22.10 8.10 9.92
N HIS A 638 -22.23 9.36 10.33
CA HIS A 638 -23.34 10.22 9.94
C HIS A 638 -23.33 10.54 8.44
N ILE A 639 -22.15 10.72 7.84
CA ILE A 639 -21.99 10.91 6.38
C ILE A 639 -22.41 9.63 5.64
N MET A 640 -21.95 8.46 6.10
CA MET A 640 -22.31 7.18 5.47
C MET A 640 -23.82 6.93 5.54
N ILE A 641 -24.46 7.17 6.69
CA ILE A 641 -25.93 7.10 6.83
C ILE A 641 -26.63 8.07 5.89
N ALA A 642 -26.08 9.29 5.73
CA ALA A 642 -26.64 10.29 4.83
C ALA A 642 -26.56 9.85 3.36
N TYR A 643 -25.45 9.26 2.94
CA TYR A 643 -25.32 8.68 1.60
C TYR A 643 -26.30 7.54 1.38
N ASP A 644 -26.41 6.60 2.32
CA ASP A 644 -27.34 5.46 2.20
C ASP A 644 -28.82 5.90 2.12
N LYS A 645 -29.24 6.86 2.94
CA LYS A 645 -30.59 7.43 2.90
C LYS A 645 -30.86 8.21 1.63
N SER A 646 -29.85 8.91 1.10
CA SER A 646 -29.99 9.65 -0.16
C SER A 646 -30.13 8.73 -1.38
N TYR A 647 -29.48 7.56 -1.33
CA TYR A 647 -29.53 6.55 -2.38
C TYR A 647 -30.82 5.71 -2.31
N ASN A 648 -31.24 5.32 -1.10
CA ASN A 648 -32.47 4.54 -0.89
C ASN A 648 -33.57 5.44 -0.33
N SER A 649 -34.30 6.11 -1.21
CA SER A 649 -35.40 7.02 -0.83
C SER A 649 -36.60 6.33 -0.14
N SER A 650 -36.53 5.01 0.11
CA SER A 650 -37.62 4.16 0.56
C SER A 650 -37.35 3.35 1.84
N SER A 651 -36.21 3.52 2.50
CA SER A 651 -35.98 2.85 3.80
C SER A 651 -36.52 3.70 4.94
N THR A 652 -37.83 3.62 5.13
CA THR A 652 -38.51 3.96 6.39
C THR A 652 -37.86 3.18 7.55
N GLU A 653 -37.88 3.80 8.72
CA GLU A 653 -37.25 3.40 9.99
C GLU A 653 -37.31 1.89 10.27
N VAL A 654 -36.12 1.29 10.51
CA VAL A 654 -35.89 -0.16 10.67
C VAL A 654 -36.49 -0.72 11.97
N ILE A 655 -37.01 0.13 12.87
CA ILE A 655 -37.44 -0.27 14.21
C ILE A 655 -38.82 -0.98 14.22
N ASP A 656 -39.62 -0.85 13.15
CA ASP A 656 -40.95 -1.46 13.06
C ASP A 656 -40.97 -2.98 12.70
N LYS A 657 -39.81 -3.65 12.64
CA LYS A 657 -39.73 -5.05 12.15
C LYS A 657 -39.45 -6.13 13.21
N TYR A 658 -39.26 -5.79 14.47
CA TYR A 658 -39.07 -6.83 15.50
C TYR A 658 -40.41 -7.39 15.98
N THR A 659 -40.59 -8.70 15.83
CA THR A 659 -41.67 -9.44 16.48
C THR A 659 -41.54 -9.31 18.01
N SER A 660 -42.64 -9.46 18.75
CA SER A 660 -42.62 -9.41 20.22
C SER A 660 -41.60 -10.38 20.84
N LYS A 661 -41.36 -11.53 20.18
CA LYS A 661 -40.36 -12.52 20.60
C LYS A 661 -38.92 -12.05 20.41
N GLN A 662 -38.63 -11.33 19.33
CA GLN A 662 -37.31 -10.73 19.08
C GLN A 662 -37.04 -9.57 20.02
N LYS A 663 -38.03 -8.69 20.25
CA LYS A 663 -37.91 -7.60 21.22
C LYS A 663 -37.57 -8.15 22.61
N LYS A 664 -38.29 -9.19 23.05
CA LYS A 664 -38.01 -9.86 24.32
C LYS A 664 -36.60 -10.47 24.39
N ALA A 665 -36.16 -11.16 23.33
CA ALA A 665 -34.80 -11.72 23.29
C ALA A 665 -33.70 -10.66 23.39
N LEU A 666 -33.91 -9.48 22.81
CA LEU A 666 -32.98 -8.35 22.93
C LEU A 666 -32.98 -7.77 24.36
N ILE A 667 -34.15 -7.64 24.99
CA ILE A 667 -34.27 -7.17 26.38
C ILE A 667 -33.62 -8.17 27.36
N ASP A 668 -33.77 -9.48 27.11
CA ASP A 668 -33.22 -10.55 27.97
C ASP A 668 -31.67 -10.65 27.89
N ASP A 669 -31.02 -9.98 26.92
CA ASP A 669 -29.55 -9.90 26.77
C ASP A 669 -29.06 -8.44 26.71
N PRO A 670 -29.11 -7.69 27.83
CA PRO A 670 -28.83 -6.26 27.83
C PRO A 670 -27.35 -5.93 27.56
N LEU A 671 -26.42 -6.80 27.95
CA LEU A 671 -24.97 -6.56 27.75
C LEU A 671 -24.60 -6.56 26.26
N ASN A 672 -25.20 -7.45 25.45
CA ASN A 672 -24.98 -7.44 24.00
C ASN A 672 -25.87 -6.39 23.30
N THR A 673 -27.15 -6.27 23.69
CA THR A 673 -28.10 -5.35 23.05
C THR A 673 -27.73 -3.86 23.24
N PHE A 674 -27.18 -3.52 24.41
CA PHE A 674 -26.77 -2.16 24.75
C PHE A 674 -25.26 -2.04 24.94
N SER A 675 -24.47 -2.94 24.33
CA SER A 675 -23.01 -2.97 24.44
C SER A 675 -22.37 -1.61 24.18
N TYR A 676 -22.84 -0.86 23.18
CA TYR A 676 -22.37 0.50 22.87
C TYR A 676 -22.50 1.51 24.03
N ALA A 677 -23.40 1.25 24.97
CA ALA A 677 -23.60 2.06 26.17
C ALA A 677 -22.80 1.51 27.36
N PHE A 678 -22.76 0.19 27.54
CA PHE A 678 -21.90 -0.45 28.55
C PHE A 678 -20.40 -0.21 28.31
N GLU A 679 -19.98 -0.16 27.05
CA GLU A 679 -18.59 0.03 26.61
C GLU A 679 -18.33 1.47 26.13
N ALA A 680 -19.17 2.43 26.54
CA ALA A 680 -19.04 3.82 26.13
C ALA A 680 -17.65 4.40 26.52
N PRO A 681 -16.89 4.98 25.57
CA PRO A 681 -15.63 5.66 25.89
C PRO A 681 -15.81 6.81 26.87
N GLU A 682 -14.76 7.15 27.62
CA GLU A 682 -14.75 8.30 28.52
C GLU A 682 -15.13 9.58 27.75
N GLY A 683 -16.12 10.31 28.24
CA GLY A 683 -16.67 11.49 27.56
C GLY A 683 -17.70 11.21 26.47
N LYS A 684 -18.31 10.02 26.39
CA LYS A 684 -19.53 9.77 25.58
C LYS A 684 -20.73 9.27 26.41
N GLY A 685 -20.59 9.25 27.73
CA GLY A 685 -21.53 8.58 28.64
C GLY A 685 -22.96 9.13 28.56
N SER A 686 -23.14 10.45 28.55
CA SER A 686 -24.47 11.07 28.63
C SER A 686 -25.34 10.68 27.44
N VAL A 687 -24.79 10.80 26.23
CA VAL A 687 -25.49 10.43 24.98
C VAL A 687 -25.67 8.91 24.88
N SER A 688 -24.69 8.11 25.30
CA SER A 688 -24.81 6.66 25.30
C SER A 688 -25.94 6.15 26.19
N LEU A 689 -26.09 6.71 27.40
CA LEU A 689 -27.18 6.36 28.30
C LEU A 689 -28.54 6.79 27.74
N TYR A 690 -28.63 8.00 27.16
CA TYR A 690 -29.86 8.47 26.50
C TYR A 690 -30.28 7.52 25.37
N ARG A 691 -29.33 7.13 24.52
CA ARG A 691 -29.58 6.20 23.41
C ARG A 691 -30.03 4.84 23.91
N ALA A 692 -29.40 4.32 24.97
CA ALA A 692 -29.83 3.07 25.60
C ALA A 692 -31.26 3.18 26.12
N ALA A 693 -31.60 4.29 26.79
CA ALA A 693 -32.94 4.52 27.31
C ALA A 693 -34.00 4.58 26.20
N LYS A 694 -33.73 5.29 25.10
CA LYS A 694 -34.64 5.38 23.95
C LYS A 694 -34.78 4.03 23.24
N HIS A 695 -33.68 3.33 23.02
CA HIS A 695 -33.69 1.99 22.42
C HIS A 695 -34.49 0.99 23.28
N ALA A 696 -34.32 1.03 24.61
CA ALA A 696 -35.07 0.22 25.56
C ALA A 696 -36.57 0.50 25.52
N LYS A 697 -36.95 1.79 25.47
CA LYS A 697 -38.34 2.21 25.26
C LYS A 697 -38.91 1.68 23.94
N ASP A 698 -38.18 1.79 22.83
CA ASP A 698 -38.62 1.31 21.51
C ASP A 698 -38.77 -0.23 21.46
N LEU A 699 -38.01 -0.95 22.28
CA LEU A 699 -38.16 -2.39 22.52
C LEU A 699 -39.37 -2.73 23.39
N GLY A 700 -40.03 -1.73 24.00
CA GLY A 700 -41.25 -1.88 24.78
C GLY A 700 -41.03 -2.05 26.28
N MET A 701 -39.85 -1.71 26.81
CA MET A 701 -39.60 -1.68 28.25
C MET A 701 -40.45 -0.61 28.92
N SER A 702 -40.97 -0.91 30.11
CA SER A 702 -41.65 0.06 30.97
C SER A 702 -40.71 1.16 31.44
N LYS A 703 -41.27 2.27 31.90
CA LYS A 703 -40.50 3.40 32.43
C LYS A 703 -39.51 2.98 33.52
N GLU A 704 -39.95 2.15 34.46
CA GLU A 704 -39.12 1.65 35.56
C GLU A 704 -37.98 0.77 35.06
N GLU A 705 -38.24 -0.11 34.10
CA GLU A 705 -37.22 -0.96 33.49
C GLU A 705 -36.17 -0.14 32.72
N VAL A 706 -36.59 0.92 32.02
CA VAL A 706 -35.66 1.83 31.32
C VAL A 706 -34.76 2.58 32.31
N ILE A 707 -35.34 3.11 33.40
CA ILE A 707 -34.58 3.79 34.46
C ILE A 707 -33.56 2.84 35.11
N ASN A 708 -33.96 1.59 35.38
CA ASN A 708 -33.06 0.59 35.95
C ASN A 708 -31.91 0.25 34.99
N LEU A 709 -32.20 0.03 33.70
CA LEU A 709 -31.16 -0.22 32.69
C LEU A 709 -30.12 0.91 32.65
N VAL A 710 -30.56 2.16 32.67
CA VAL A 710 -29.66 3.32 32.70
C VAL A 710 -28.76 3.31 33.93
N ARG A 711 -29.34 3.03 35.11
CA ARG A 711 -28.57 2.95 36.36
C ARG A 711 -27.58 1.80 36.34
N ASP A 712 -27.98 0.66 35.79
CA ASP A 712 -27.12 -0.52 35.63
C ASP A 712 -25.92 -0.20 34.72
N ILE A 713 -26.16 0.40 33.55
CA ILE A 713 -25.09 0.84 32.64
C ILE A 713 -24.16 1.82 33.35
N ASN A 714 -24.70 2.84 34.03
CA ASN A 714 -23.88 3.82 34.74
C ASN A 714 -23.02 3.17 35.82
N SER A 715 -23.58 2.21 36.57
CA SER A 715 -22.87 1.48 37.63
C SER A 715 -21.79 0.53 37.11
N TYR A 716 -21.92 0.08 35.86
CA TYR A 716 -20.97 -0.82 35.22
C TYR A 716 -19.66 -0.12 34.84
N TRP A 717 -19.70 1.20 34.60
CA TRP A 717 -18.51 1.94 34.21
C TRP A 717 -17.50 2.07 35.35
N VAL A 718 -16.21 2.00 35.00
CA VAL A 718 -15.09 2.20 35.94
C VAL A 718 -15.16 3.58 36.62
N ARG A 719 -15.69 4.58 35.91
CA ARG A 719 -15.98 5.92 36.43
C ARG A 719 -17.45 6.25 36.13
N PRO A 720 -18.38 5.93 37.04
CA PRO A 720 -19.80 6.24 36.85
C PRO A 720 -20.00 7.75 36.76
N MET A 721 -21.02 8.17 36.01
CA MET A 721 -21.52 9.54 36.05
C MET A 721 -22.01 9.86 37.46
N ASP A 722 -21.69 11.07 37.93
CA ASP A 722 -22.19 11.59 39.20
C ASP A 722 -23.72 11.45 39.29
N ILE A 723 -24.22 10.99 40.43
CA ILE A 723 -25.64 10.68 40.62
C ILE A 723 -26.52 11.92 40.40
N THR A 724 -26.07 13.09 40.87
CA THR A 724 -26.81 14.34 40.69
C THR A 724 -26.90 14.70 39.21
N ARG A 725 -25.80 14.53 38.48
CA ARG A 725 -25.77 14.73 37.03
C ARG A 725 -26.64 13.71 36.30
N LEU A 726 -26.60 12.43 36.67
CA LEU A 726 -27.43 11.39 36.05
C LEU A 726 -28.93 11.67 36.25
N GLU A 727 -29.31 12.06 37.46
CA GLU A 727 -30.70 12.40 37.80
C GLU A 727 -31.16 13.62 36.98
N ASN A 728 -30.37 14.70 36.96
CA ASN A 728 -30.71 15.94 36.27
C ASN A 728 -30.68 15.81 34.73
N THR A 729 -29.72 15.06 34.18
CA THR A 729 -29.51 14.98 32.74
C THR A 729 -30.22 13.81 32.09
N LEU A 730 -30.61 12.75 32.80
CA LEU A 730 -31.19 11.55 32.18
C LEU A 730 -32.42 10.97 32.87
N ILE A 731 -32.43 10.80 34.19
CA ILE A 731 -33.57 10.15 34.85
C ILE A 731 -34.82 11.05 34.80
N ASN A 732 -34.68 12.34 35.14
CA ASN A 732 -35.76 13.32 35.00
C ASN A 732 -36.30 13.40 33.56
N GLN A 733 -35.47 13.10 32.55
CA GLN A 733 -35.89 13.02 31.17
C GLN A 733 -36.87 11.87 30.93
N ILE A 734 -36.46 10.67 31.35
CA ILE A 734 -37.20 9.42 31.14
C ILE A 734 -38.53 9.49 31.91
N GLU A 735 -38.55 10.15 33.07
CA GLU A 735 -39.79 10.39 33.82
C GLU A 735 -40.82 11.21 33.04
N GLY A 736 -40.36 12.17 32.23
CA GLY A 736 -41.21 12.99 31.36
C GLY A 736 -41.66 12.30 30.05
N TRP A 737 -41.12 11.12 29.72
CA TRP A 737 -41.50 10.42 28.48
C TRP A 737 -42.89 9.79 28.57
N SER A 738 -43.61 9.84 27.45
CA SER A 738 -44.79 8.98 27.22
C SER A 738 -44.32 7.58 26.84
N PHE A 739 -44.75 6.57 27.58
CA PHE A 739 -44.45 5.16 27.31
C PHE A 739 -45.65 4.45 26.71
#